data_AF-A0AAD8JZ10-F1
#
_entry.id   AF-A0AAD8JZ10-F1
#
_cell.length_a   1.000
_cell.length_b   1.000
_cell.length_c   1.000
_cell.angle_alpha   90.00
_cell.angle_beta   90.00
_cell.angle_gamma   90.00
#
_symmetry.space_group_name_H-M   'P 1'
#
loop_
_entity.id
_entity.type
_entity.pdbx_description
1 polymer ?
#
loop_
_entity_poly.entity_id
_entity_poly.type
_entity_poly.pdbx_seq_one_letter_code
_entity_poly.pdbx_strand_id
1 'polypeptide(L)'
;MDPHKQNMLQEQHHEGTSSGKMGAAFFGWPWQNLGGFKYLLFGPLLVDFIYSKVHEKRPSEYTWCMHLIILSSLRGLVHQLWSSFDNMLFINRNRRLSQKGVDFRQIDNEWHWDNFIILQAYVASIVVLINHSMTNLPIWKTSGIIYCIFFHIGLSEPLYYWLHRLLHTSYFFQQYHWLHHSSQVNHPYTAGHATFLEHLLLCMIIGVPVIGTILIGHGSIIMFYGYVLIFDFLRCMGHSNVEVVPHRVFETLPVLKYVIYTPTYHYIHHKDMKTNFCLFMPIFDVLGNTMNKISWDLHREIRSNEGKKAKAPEFVFLAHGVDIMSSMHAPLIFRSLSSLPFTTKLIMFPIWPFAFLVVLMMWAKSRPFLLTFCHLRGKLLQSWVVPRFGFMYFLPFAKDGINNQIEEAILMADRIGVKVLSLAALNKNEALNGGGKLFVTKHPDLKVRVVHGNTLTAAVILNEIPQDVKEVFLTGATSKLGRAIALYLARRKVRVLMLTQSIERFKSIQKEASPENQNLLVQVTKTQAAKHCKTWILGKWTTPSEQRWAPPGTHFHQFVVPPVFEFRRDCTYSNLAAMKLPDDVEGLGACEYTMERGVVHACHAGGIVHLLEGWTHHEVGAIDVDRLDVVWEAALRHGFKPV
;
A
#
# COMPACT_ATOMS: atom_id res chain seq x y z
N MET A 1 -5.08 -18.96 -14.92
CA MET A 1 -6.41 -19.33 -14.45
C MET A 1 -7.27 -19.49 -15.67
N ASP A 2 -7.82 -20.68 -15.87
CA ASP A 2 -8.85 -20.92 -16.88
C ASP A 2 -10.03 -19.96 -16.64
N PRO A 3 -10.42 -19.10 -17.61
CA PRO A 3 -11.56 -18.20 -17.49
C PRO A 3 -12.84 -18.91 -17.05
N HIS A 4 -12.99 -20.20 -17.39
CA HIS A 4 -14.16 -20.98 -17.06
C HIS A 4 -14.26 -21.31 -15.56
N LYS A 5 -13.14 -21.57 -14.88
CA LYS A 5 -13.10 -21.81 -13.43
C LYS A 5 -13.20 -20.51 -12.64
N GLN A 6 -12.68 -19.42 -13.19
CA GLN A 6 -12.84 -18.08 -12.62
C GLN A 6 -14.30 -17.61 -12.70
N ASN A 7 -14.99 -17.89 -13.82
CA ASN A 7 -16.43 -17.67 -13.96
C ASN A 7 -17.25 -18.54 -13.00
N MET A 8 -16.91 -19.82 -12.80
CA MET A 8 -17.63 -20.63 -11.79
C MET A 8 -17.49 -20.08 -10.35
N LEU A 9 -16.35 -19.49 -10.00
CA LEU A 9 -16.12 -18.85 -8.69
C LEU A 9 -16.67 -17.40 -8.62
N GLN A 10 -16.91 -16.74 -9.76
CA GLN A 10 -17.47 -15.38 -9.85
C GLN A 10 -19.00 -15.37 -9.96
N GLU A 11 -19.60 -16.33 -10.69
CA GLU A 11 -21.06 -16.50 -10.80
C GLU A 11 -21.69 -16.80 -9.43
N GLN A 12 -21.03 -17.62 -8.59
CA GLN A 12 -21.50 -17.89 -7.23
C GLN A 12 -21.42 -16.68 -6.28
N HIS A 13 -20.55 -15.70 -6.56
CA HIS A 13 -20.37 -14.52 -5.72
C HIS A 13 -21.48 -13.46 -5.95
N HIS A 14 -22.21 -13.53 -7.07
CA HIS A 14 -23.28 -12.60 -7.42
C HIS A 14 -24.67 -13.02 -6.93
N GLU A 15 -24.89 -14.28 -6.53
CA GLU A 15 -26.20 -14.80 -6.12
C GLU A 15 -26.52 -14.68 -4.61
N GLY A 16 -25.72 -13.97 -3.80
CA GLY A 16 -25.86 -14.08 -2.35
C GLY A 16 -25.43 -12.89 -1.48
N THR A 17 -25.61 -11.63 -1.92
CA THR A 17 -25.43 -10.51 -0.98
C THR A 17 -26.69 -10.30 -0.14
N SER A 18 -26.90 -11.14 0.88
CA SER A 18 -27.81 -10.77 1.96
C SER A 18 -27.23 -9.56 2.69
N SER A 19 -27.97 -8.46 2.79
CA SER A 19 -27.53 -7.29 3.55
C SER A 19 -27.34 -7.70 5.02
N GLY A 20 -26.09 -7.71 5.48
CA GLY A 20 -25.76 -8.03 6.87
C GLY A 20 -26.44 -7.08 7.87
N LYS A 21 -26.71 -7.58 9.07
CA LYS A 21 -27.35 -6.83 10.15
C LYS A 21 -26.30 -6.49 11.22
N MET A 22 -26.27 -5.22 11.64
CA MET A 22 -25.31 -4.74 12.64
C MET A 22 -25.91 -4.64 14.06
N GLY A 23 -27.23 -4.85 14.21
CA GLY A 23 -27.95 -4.71 15.48
C GLY A 23 -27.96 -5.95 16.37
N ALA A 24 -27.22 -7.01 16.02
CA ALA A 24 -27.19 -8.24 16.80
C ALA A 24 -26.45 -8.05 18.13
N ALA A 25 -26.89 -8.75 19.18
CA ALA A 25 -26.15 -8.79 20.44
C ALA A 25 -24.74 -9.33 20.20
N PHE A 26 -23.72 -8.72 20.81
CA PHE A 26 -22.31 -9.07 20.61
C PHE A 26 -21.79 -8.91 19.17
N PHE A 27 -22.43 -8.09 18.35
CA PHE A 27 -21.88 -7.72 17.03
C PHE A 27 -20.65 -6.81 17.16
N GLY A 28 -20.84 -5.65 17.79
CA GLY A 28 -19.82 -4.63 17.99
C GLY A 28 -18.86 -4.95 19.14
N TRP A 29 -17.66 -4.38 19.08
CA TRP A 29 -16.63 -4.57 20.10
C TRP A 29 -16.90 -3.68 21.32
N PRO A 30 -16.71 -4.17 22.57
CA PRO A 30 -16.98 -3.38 23.78
C PRO A 30 -16.22 -2.06 23.87
N TRP A 31 -15.02 -1.99 23.26
CA TRP A 31 -14.15 -0.81 23.25
C TRP A 31 -14.10 -0.10 21.89
N GLN A 32 -15.09 -0.31 21.02
CA GLN A 32 -15.10 0.30 19.69
C GLN A 32 -14.98 1.84 19.75
N ASN A 33 -15.62 2.46 20.75
CA ASN A 33 -15.58 3.92 20.96
C ASN A 33 -14.19 4.46 21.35
N LEU A 34 -13.24 3.61 21.77
CA LEU A 34 -11.88 4.04 22.11
C LEU A 34 -11.02 4.28 20.87
N GLY A 35 -11.39 3.74 19.70
CA GLY A 35 -10.59 3.84 18.48
C GLY A 35 -9.13 3.42 18.71
N GLY A 36 -8.20 4.34 18.45
CA GLY A 36 -6.76 4.12 18.70
C GLY A 36 -6.36 4.06 20.17
N PHE A 37 -7.17 4.57 21.11
CA PHE A 37 -6.89 4.54 22.55
C PHE A 37 -7.14 3.17 23.17
N LYS A 38 -7.67 2.19 22.42
CA LYS A 38 -7.90 0.82 22.90
C LYS A 38 -6.64 0.15 23.47
N TYR A 39 -5.44 0.55 23.05
CA TYR A 39 -4.19 -0.01 23.59
C TYR A 39 -3.94 0.37 25.06
N LEU A 40 -4.62 1.39 25.59
CA LEU A 40 -4.62 1.70 27.04
C LEU A 40 -5.22 0.56 27.88
N LEU A 41 -5.97 -0.36 27.26
CA LEU A 41 -6.47 -1.57 27.91
C LEU A 41 -5.34 -2.55 28.30
N PHE A 42 -4.13 -2.44 27.73
CA PHE A 42 -2.96 -3.15 28.28
C PHE A 42 -2.38 -2.49 29.55
N GLY A 43 -2.82 -1.28 29.87
CA GLY A 43 -2.34 -0.47 31.00
C GLY A 43 -2.38 -1.20 32.35
N PRO A 44 -3.50 -1.85 32.75
CA PRO A 44 -3.55 -2.60 34.01
C PRO A 44 -2.47 -3.68 34.13
N LEU A 45 -2.18 -4.41 33.05
CA LEU A 45 -1.13 -5.44 33.04
C LEU A 45 0.27 -4.83 33.21
N LEU A 46 0.50 -3.68 32.57
CA LEU A 46 1.76 -2.95 32.70
C LEU A 46 1.94 -2.35 34.09
N VAL A 47 0.88 -1.76 34.65
CA VAL A 47 0.88 -1.18 36.00
C VAL A 47 1.12 -2.25 37.05
N ASP A 48 0.41 -3.38 36.97
CA ASP A 48 0.60 -4.49 37.92
C ASP A 48 2.03 -5.07 37.85
N PHE A 49 2.61 -5.18 36.65
CA PHE A 49 4.01 -5.56 36.47
C PHE A 49 4.97 -4.58 37.15
N ILE A 50 4.83 -3.28 36.89
CA ILE A 50 5.69 -2.24 37.48
C ILE A 50 5.53 -2.22 39.00
N TYR A 51 4.29 -2.24 39.49
CA TYR A 51 3.97 -2.22 40.90
C TYR A 51 4.60 -3.40 41.63
N SER A 52 4.43 -4.62 41.10
CA SER A 52 4.96 -5.84 41.70
C SER A 52 6.49 -5.89 41.69
N LYS A 53 7.12 -5.30 40.65
CA LYS A 53 8.58 -5.16 40.58
C LYS A 53 9.11 -4.15 41.60
N VAL A 54 8.42 -3.03 41.79
CA VAL A 54 8.80 -1.98 42.76
C VAL A 54 8.64 -2.45 44.21
N HIS A 55 7.65 -3.29 44.49
CA HIS A 55 7.38 -3.80 45.84
C HIS A 55 8.02 -5.18 46.10
N GLU A 56 9.01 -5.58 45.28
CA GLU A 56 9.79 -6.82 45.44
C GLU A 56 8.94 -8.09 45.65
N LYS A 57 7.75 -8.15 45.05
CA LYS A 57 6.93 -9.37 45.06
C LYS A 57 7.69 -10.52 44.41
N ARG A 58 7.33 -11.77 44.73
CA ARG A 58 7.99 -12.92 44.10
C ARG A 58 7.79 -12.88 42.58
N PRO A 59 8.82 -13.15 41.76
CA PRO A 59 8.67 -13.13 40.29
C PRO A 59 7.49 -13.98 39.78
N SER A 60 7.22 -15.12 40.41
CA SER A 60 6.08 -15.99 40.11
C SER A 60 4.70 -15.30 40.19
N GLU A 61 4.59 -14.19 40.92
CA GLU A 61 3.33 -13.47 41.14
C GLU A 61 2.98 -12.49 40.01
N TYR A 62 3.95 -11.98 39.26
CA TYR A 62 3.73 -10.94 38.23
C TYR A 62 4.31 -11.27 36.84
N THR A 63 5.07 -12.35 36.71
CA THR A 63 5.72 -12.74 35.44
C THR A 63 4.71 -13.02 34.33
N TRP A 64 3.47 -13.41 34.67
CA TRP A 64 2.41 -13.67 33.70
C TRP A 64 1.90 -12.43 32.98
N CYS A 65 1.82 -11.28 33.66
CA CYS A 65 1.46 -10.01 33.03
C CYS A 65 2.44 -9.67 31.89
N MET A 66 3.74 -9.89 32.11
CA MET A 66 4.76 -9.73 31.07
C MET A 66 4.64 -10.76 29.96
N HIS A 67 4.39 -12.03 30.30
CA HIS A 67 4.20 -13.05 29.27
C HIS A 67 3.03 -12.70 28.34
N LEU A 68 1.92 -12.20 28.88
CA LEU A 68 0.77 -11.78 28.08
C LEU A 68 1.08 -10.56 27.20
N ILE A 69 1.82 -9.56 27.70
CA ILE A 69 2.24 -8.40 26.91
C ILE A 69 3.19 -8.82 25.77
N ILE A 70 4.19 -9.65 26.08
CA ILE A 70 5.15 -10.18 25.10
C ILE A 70 4.42 -11.01 24.06
N LEU A 71 3.57 -11.96 24.49
CA LEU A 71 2.82 -12.82 23.57
C LEU A 71 1.89 -11.98 22.69
N SER A 72 1.16 -11.02 23.24
CA SER A 72 0.29 -10.12 22.46
C SER A 72 1.08 -9.35 21.39
N SER A 73 2.28 -8.88 21.75
CA SER A 73 3.18 -8.19 20.81
C SER A 73 3.69 -9.12 19.70
N LEU A 74 4.08 -10.36 20.06
CA LEU A 74 4.52 -11.37 19.10
C LEU A 74 3.40 -11.80 18.15
N ARG A 75 2.16 -11.92 18.64
CA ARG A 75 0.99 -12.21 17.80
C ARG A 75 0.73 -11.10 16.79
N GLY A 76 0.81 -9.84 17.23
CA GLY A 76 0.75 -8.67 16.34
C GLY A 76 1.87 -8.70 15.29
N LEU A 77 3.08 -9.07 15.69
CA LEU A 77 4.23 -9.24 14.80
C LEU A 77 4.00 -10.35 13.76
N VAL A 78 3.42 -11.50 14.12
CA VAL A 78 3.10 -12.57 13.16
C VAL A 78 2.18 -12.06 12.05
N HIS A 79 1.10 -11.36 12.39
CA HIS A 79 0.17 -10.79 11.42
C HIS A 79 0.84 -9.71 10.56
N GLN A 80 1.68 -8.87 11.17
CA GLN A 80 2.43 -7.85 10.47
C GLN A 80 3.44 -8.46 9.48
N LEU A 81 4.18 -9.49 9.88
CA LEU A 81 5.14 -10.17 9.00
C LEU A 81 4.44 -10.86 7.83
N TRP A 82 3.29 -11.49 8.07
CA TRP A 82 2.46 -12.05 7.02
C TRP A 82 1.92 -10.98 6.07
N SER A 83 1.42 -9.85 6.60
CA SER A 83 1.00 -8.70 5.82
C SER A 83 2.13 -8.14 4.95
N SER A 84 3.33 -7.98 5.53
CA SER A 84 4.53 -7.57 4.81
C SER A 84 4.86 -8.55 3.68
N PHE A 85 4.87 -9.86 3.95
CA PHE A 85 5.11 -10.88 2.94
C PHE A 85 4.06 -10.85 1.83
N ASP A 86 2.76 -10.79 2.15
CA ASP A 86 1.66 -10.71 1.17
C ASP A 86 1.87 -9.54 0.19
N ASN A 87 2.34 -8.39 0.71
CA ASN A 87 2.63 -7.18 -0.04
C ASN A 87 4.01 -7.15 -0.73
N MET A 88 4.87 -8.17 -0.58
CA MET A 88 6.11 -8.33 -1.36
C MET A 88 5.81 -8.79 -2.80
N LEU A 89 5.13 -7.94 -3.56
CA LEU A 89 4.64 -8.27 -4.92
C LEU A 89 5.75 -8.64 -5.89
N PHE A 90 6.97 -8.13 -5.68
CA PHE A 90 8.15 -8.50 -6.45
C PHE A 90 8.54 -9.98 -6.30
N ILE A 91 8.13 -10.64 -5.20
CA ILE A 91 8.25 -12.09 -4.99
C ILE A 91 6.95 -12.79 -5.35
N ASN A 92 5.82 -12.23 -4.91
CA ASN A 92 4.58 -12.99 -4.78
C ASN A 92 3.59 -12.85 -5.94
N ARG A 93 3.78 -11.92 -6.89
CA ARG A 93 2.79 -11.62 -7.94
C ARG A 93 2.25 -12.83 -8.71
N ASN A 94 3.10 -13.83 -8.98
CA ASN A 94 2.71 -15.02 -9.76
C ASN A 94 1.95 -16.07 -8.95
N ARG A 95 1.95 -15.94 -7.61
CA ARG A 95 1.33 -16.89 -6.66
C ARG A 95 0.06 -16.34 -6.03
N ARG A 96 -0.40 -15.17 -6.49
CA ARG A 96 -1.58 -14.53 -5.94
C ARG A 96 -2.85 -15.26 -6.32
N LEU A 97 -3.73 -15.49 -5.34
CA LEU A 97 -5.00 -16.19 -5.51
C LEU A 97 -6.02 -15.27 -6.22
N SER A 98 -6.14 -14.03 -5.74
CA SER A 98 -6.92 -12.96 -6.35
C SER A 98 -6.03 -11.92 -7.02
N GLN A 99 -6.37 -11.58 -8.27
CA GLN A 99 -5.69 -10.50 -9.00
C GLN A 99 -6.20 -9.10 -8.61
N LYS A 100 -7.32 -8.99 -7.89
CA LYS A 100 -7.82 -7.72 -7.36
C LYS A 100 -6.85 -7.13 -6.33
N GLY A 101 -6.81 -5.80 -6.23
CA GLY A 101 -6.06 -5.09 -5.19
C GLY A 101 -6.89 -4.91 -3.93
N VAL A 102 -6.23 -4.71 -2.79
CA VAL A 102 -6.90 -4.28 -1.55
C VAL A 102 -7.14 -2.77 -1.67
N ASP A 103 -8.39 -2.33 -1.58
CA ASP A 103 -8.75 -0.91 -1.66
C ASP A 103 -8.82 -0.22 -0.28
N PHE A 104 -8.92 1.11 -0.28
CA PHE A 104 -9.06 1.89 0.96
C PHE A 104 -10.26 1.45 1.81
N ARG A 105 -11.38 1.07 1.20
CA ARG A 105 -12.60 0.68 1.92
C ARG A 105 -12.36 -0.60 2.73
N GLN A 106 -11.73 -1.61 2.13
CA GLN A 106 -11.36 -2.83 2.84
C GLN A 106 -10.35 -2.51 3.96
N ILE A 107 -9.37 -1.64 3.72
CA ILE A 107 -8.40 -1.25 4.74
C ILE A 107 -9.07 -0.61 5.95
N ASP A 108 -10.04 0.28 5.73
CA ASP A 108 -10.78 0.95 6.79
C ASP A 108 -11.66 -0.02 7.59
N ASN A 109 -12.35 -0.94 6.90
CA ASN A 109 -13.15 -1.97 7.57
C ASN A 109 -12.27 -2.89 8.44
N GLU A 110 -11.09 -3.24 7.95
CA GLU A 110 -10.12 -4.09 8.65
C GLU A 110 -9.21 -3.32 9.62
N TRP A 111 -9.42 -2.01 9.83
CA TRP A 111 -8.48 -1.15 10.57
C TRP A 111 -8.20 -1.63 12.00
N HIS A 112 -9.20 -2.23 12.63
CA HIS A 112 -9.13 -2.75 13.99
C HIS A 112 -9.07 -4.29 14.07
N TRP A 113 -8.47 -4.93 13.05
CA TRP A 113 -8.27 -6.38 12.98
C TRP A 113 -7.64 -7.00 14.24
N ASP A 114 -6.88 -6.23 15.00
CA ASP A 114 -6.11 -6.65 16.18
C ASP A 114 -6.92 -6.62 17.49
N ASN A 115 -8.21 -6.27 17.46
CA ASN A 115 -9.08 -6.26 18.65
C ASN A 115 -9.08 -7.61 19.41
N PHE A 116 -9.02 -8.73 18.70
CA PHE A 116 -9.02 -10.05 19.34
C PHE A 116 -7.78 -10.31 20.19
N ILE A 117 -6.64 -9.67 19.89
CA ILE A 117 -5.42 -9.80 20.69
C ILE A 117 -5.66 -9.22 22.08
N ILE A 118 -6.30 -8.05 22.17
CA ILE A 118 -6.69 -7.41 23.43
C ILE A 118 -7.67 -8.32 24.17
N LEU A 119 -8.73 -8.78 23.51
CA LEU A 119 -9.73 -9.68 24.11
C LEU A 119 -9.07 -10.92 24.73
N GLN A 120 -8.24 -11.61 23.96
CA GLN A 120 -7.62 -12.85 24.41
C GLN A 120 -6.59 -12.62 25.51
N ALA A 121 -5.88 -11.49 25.51
CA ALA A 121 -5.02 -11.10 26.62
C ALA A 121 -5.83 -10.95 27.92
N TYR A 122 -6.97 -10.25 27.88
CA TYR A 122 -7.85 -10.08 29.04
C TYR A 122 -8.43 -11.40 29.53
N VAL A 123 -8.94 -12.24 28.63
CA VAL A 123 -9.46 -13.57 28.98
C VAL A 123 -8.36 -14.40 29.64
N ALA A 124 -7.15 -14.40 29.08
CA ALA A 124 -6.01 -15.10 29.68
C ALA A 124 -5.65 -14.53 31.07
N SER A 125 -5.69 -13.21 31.26
CA SER A 125 -5.48 -12.60 32.58
C SER A 125 -6.52 -13.05 33.60
N ILE A 126 -7.80 -13.08 33.23
CA ILE A 126 -8.88 -13.55 34.11
C ILE A 126 -8.68 -15.02 34.48
N VAL A 127 -8.31 -15.87 33.51
CA VAL A 127 -8.03 -17.29 33.77
C VAL A 127 -6.88 -17.47 34.76
N VAL A 128 -5.80 -16.69 34.62
CA VAL A 128 -4.66 -16.73 35.55
C VAL A 128 -5.04 -16.23 36.94
N LEU A 129 -5.91 -15.21 37.04
CA LEU A 129 -6.41 -14.71 38.32
C LEU A 129 -7.29 -15.72 39.06
N ILE A 130 -8.12 -16.47 38.33
CA ILE A 130 -9.00 -17.49 38.90
C ILE A 130 -8.22 -18.76 39.28
N ASN A 131 -7.21 -19.13 38.48
CA ASN A 131 -6.44 -20.35 38.68
C ASN A 131 -4.95 -20.08 38.88
N HIS A 132 -4.56 -19.91 40.15
CA HIS A 132 -3.17 -19.69 40.53
C HIS A 132 -2.23 -20.86 40.18
N SER A 133 -2.71 -22.08 39.92
CA SER A 133 -1.84 -23.17 39.45
C SER A 133 -1.24 -22.90 38.07
N MET A 134 -1.84 -21.98 37.29
CA MET A 134 -1.32 -21.50 36.01
C MET A 134 -0.08 -20.62 36.18
N THR A 135 0.23 -20.13 37.40
CA THR A 135 1.32 -19.18 37.57
C THR A 135 2.71 -19.83 37.64
N ASN A 136 2.78 -21.14 37.85
CA ASN A 136 4.03 -21.88 38.08
C ASN A 136 4.26 -22.98 37.02
N LEU A 137 4.17 -22.64 35.73
CA LEU A 137 4.45 -23.59 34.66
C LEU A 137 5.96 -23.78 34.44
N PRO A 138 6.44 -25.02 34.19
CA PRO A 138 7.81 -25.23 33.75
C PRO A 138 8.04 -24.58 32.39
N ILE A 139 9.28 -24.18 32.10
CA ILE A 139 9.65 -23.58 30.81
C ILE A 139 9.38 -24.56 29.66
N TRP A 140 9.77 -25.83 29.83
CA TRP A 140 9.65 -26.88 28.82
C TRP A 140 9.09 -28.17 29.41
N LYS A 141 8.17 -28.81 28.70
CA LYS A 141 7.69 -30.17 28.99
C LYS A 141 7.23 -30.83 27.69
N THR A 142 7.98 -31.83 27.21
CA THR A 142 7.73 -32.47 25.90
C THR A 142 6.32 -33.06 25.79
N SER A 143 5.82 -33.69 26.85
CA SER A 143 4.46 -34.24 26.88
C SER A 143 3.38 -33.17 26.71
N GLY A 144 3.64 -31.92 27.10
CA GLY A 144 2.73 -30.80 26.86
C GLY A 144 2.43 -30.55 25.39
N ILE A 145 3.43 -30.66 24.51
CA ILE A 145 3.24 -30.49 23.07
C ILE A 145 2.33 -31.59 22.51
N ILE A 146 2.57 -32.84 22.92
CA ILE A 146 1.81 -34.01 22.48
C ILE A 146 0.33 -33.88 22.88
N TYR A 147 0.07 -33.60 24.16
CA TYR A 147 -1.31 -33.44 24.64
C TYR A 147 -2.00 -32.21 24.05
N CYS A 148 -1.27 -31.12 23.83
CA CYS A 148 -1.82 -29.93 23.19
C CYS A 148 -2.26 -30.24 21.74
N ILE A 149 -1.44 -30.96 20.97
CA ILE A 149 -1.82 -31.44 19.64
C ILE A 149 -3.02 -32.39 19.72
N PHE A 150 -3.03 -33.31 20.68
CA PHE A 150 -4.15 -34.24 20.86
C PHE A 150 -5.47 -33.49 21.14
N PHE A 151 -5.48 -32.51 22.05
CA PHE A 151 -6.66 -31.69 22.31
C PHE A 151 -7.02 -30.79 21.14
N HIS A 152 -6.04 -30.31 20.37
CA HIS A 152 -6.31 -29.53 19.16
C HIS A 152 -7.06 -30.38 18.12
N ILE A 153 -6.51 -31.55 17.77
CA ILE A 153 -7.10 -32.45 16.78
C ILE A 153 -8.43 -33.02 17.29
N GLY A 154 -8.48 -33.46 18.54
CA GLY A 154 -9.63 -34.17 19.09
C GLY A 154 -10.79 -33.27 19.52
N LEU A 155 -10.54 -32.01 19.87
CA LEU A 155 -11.56 -31.09 20.39
C LEU A 155 -11.65 -29.79 19.59
N SER A 156 -10.54 -29.06 19.44
CA SER A 156 -10.54 -27.72 18.84
C SER A 156 -11.00 -27.74 17.38
N GLU A 157 -10.48 -28.66 16.58
CA GLU A 157 -10.81 -28.79 15.16
C GLU A 157 -12.29 -29.18 14.93
N PRO A 158 -12.83 -30.27 15.54
CA PRO A 158 -14.24 -30.60 15.43
C PRO A 158 -15.16 -29.48 15.91
N LEU A 159 -14.81 -28.84 17.04
CA LEU A 159 -15.61 -27.76 17.62
C LEU A 159 -15.65 -26.55 16.69
N TYR A 160 -14.50 -26.16 16.12
CA TYR A 160 -14.45 -25.09 15.13
C TYR A 160 -15.24 -25.44 13.88
N TYR A 161 -15.06 -26.64 13.33
CA TYR A 161 -15.77 -27.10 12.15
C TYR A 161 -17.29 -26.99 12.32
N TRP A 162 -17.82 -27.45 13.47
CA TRP A 162 -19.24 -27.36 13.76
C TRP A 162 -19.72 -25.90 13.93
N LEU A 163 -18.99 -25.09 14.72
CA LEU A 163 -19.34 -23.68 14.93
C LEU A 163 -19.28 -22.87 13.64
N HIS A 164 -18.28 -23.13 12.79
CA HIS A 164 -18.11 -22.45 11.52
C HIS A 164 -19.28 -22.78 10.58
N ARG A 165 -19.71 -24.05 10.51
CA ARG A 165 -20.92 -24.42 9.78
C ARG A 165 -22.19 -23.76 10.33
N LEU A 166 -22.30 -23.66 11.66
CA LEU A 166 -23.42 -22.94 12.29
C LEU A 166 -23.43 -21.47 11.89
N LEU A 167 -22.28 -20.81 11.89
CA LEU A 167 -22.11 -19.42 11.46
C LEU A 167 -22.49 -19.19 9.99
N HIS A 168 -22.38 -20.23 9.14
CA HIS A 168 -22.83 -20.21 7.74
C HIS A 168 -24.30 -20.56 7.52
N THR A 169 -25.08 -20.83 8.58
CA THR A 169 -26.54 -20.88 8.46
C THR A 169 -27.10 -19.49 8.19
N SER A 170 -28.22 -19.40 7.48
CA SER A 170 -28.80 -18.13 7.01
C SER A 170 -28.95 -17.07 8.11
N TYR A 171 -29.40 -17.47 9.30
CA TYR A 171 -29.56 -16.57 10.44
C TYR A 171 -28.21 -16.06 10.98
N PHE A 172 -27.30 -16.96 11.38
CA PHE A 172 -26.03 -16.55 12.00
C PHE A 172 -25.10 -15.85 10.99
N PHE A 173 -25.20 -16.20 9.71
CA PHE A 173 -24.41 -15.53 8.67
C PHE A 173 -24.77 -14.06 8.56
N GLN A 174 -26.07 -13.76 8.41
CA GLN A 174 -26.57 -12.38 8.31
C GLN A 174 -26.26 -11.53 9.56
N GLN A 175 -26.20 -12.16 10.72
CA GLN A 175 -25.97 -11.45 11.98
C GLN A 175 -24.50 -11.30 12.32
N TYR A 176 -23.64 -12.28 12.01
CA TYR A 176 -22.28 -12.33 12.51
C TYR A 176 -21.23 -12.56 11.42
N HIS A 177 -21.42 -13.57 10.57
CA HIS A 177 -20.33 -14.06 9.71
C HIS A 177 -20.18 -13.33 8.37
N TRP A 178 -21.20 -12.57 7.93
CA TRP A 178 -21.12 -11.77 6.71
C TRP A 178 -19.96 -10.76 6.74
N LEU A 179 -19.64 -10.22 7.93
CA LEU A 179 -18.58 -9.21 8.11
C LEU A 179 -17.22 -9.80 7.75
N HIS A 180 -16.94 -11.03 8.22
CA HIS A 180 -15.72 -11.75 7.91
C HIS A 180 -15.55 -12.01 6.40
N HIS A 181 -16.65 -12.33 5.71
CA HIS A 181 -16.68 -12.54 4.26
C HIS A 181 -16.79 -11.24 3.44
N SER A 182 -16.91 -10.08 4.10
CA SER A 182 -17.05 -8.80 3.40
C SER A 182 -15.75 -8.32 2.75
N SER A 183 -14.59 -8.85 3.20
CA SER A 183 -13.29 -8.57 2.60
C SER A 183 -13.18 -9.19 1.21
N GLN A 184 -13.11 -8.34 0.19
CA GLN A 184 -13.10 -8.78 -1.20
C GLN A 184 -11.84 -9.60 -1.57
N VAL A 185 -10.71 -9.22 -0.98
CA VAL A 185 -9.42 -9.86 -1.13
C VAL A 185 -8.98 -10.40 0.23
N ASN A 186 -8.78 -11.71 0.34
CA ASN A 186 -8.19 -12.30 1.54
C ASN A 186 -6.86 -11.63 1.87
N HIS A 187 -6.69 -11.22 3.12
CA HIS A 187 -5.44 -10.66 3.62
C HIS A 187 -5.18 -11.22 5.03
N PRO A 188 -3.94 -11.30 5.52
CA PRO A 188 -3.66 -11.76 6.89
C PRO A 188 -4.44 -11.03 7.99
N TYR A 189 -4.76 -9.75 7.77
CA TYR A 189 -5.64 -8.99 8.69
C TYR A 189 -7.11 -9.37 8.62
N THR A 190 -7.58 -9.93 7.51
CA THR A 190 -8.93 -10.51 7.40
C THR A 190 -9.15 -11.63 8.43
N ALA A 191 -8.09 -12.35 8.82
CA ALA A 191 -8.16 -13.37 9.87
C ALA A 191 -8.62 -12.82 11.24
N GLY A 192 -8.39 -11.52 11.49
CA GLY A 192 -8.84 -10.80 12.68
C GLY A 192 -10.11 -9.97 12.45
N HIS A 193 -10.55 -9.78 11.21
CA HIS A 193 -11.73 -9.00 10.86
C HIS A 193 -13.00 -9.85 11.02
N ALA A 194 -13.60 -9.76 12.20
CA ALA A 194 -14.81 -10.50 12.57
C ALA A 194 -15.55 -9.78 13.72
N THR A 195 -16.77 -10.21 14.00
CA THR A 195 -17.60 -9.69 15.09
C THR A 195 -17.05 -10.09 16.46
N PHE A 196 -17.52 -9.42 17.51
CA PHE A 196 -17.12 -9.75 18.87
C PHE A 196 -17.53 -11.18 19.27
N LEU A 197 -18.74 -11.63 18.90
CA LEU A 197 -19.19 -13.00 19.15
C LEU A 197 -18.27 -14.05 18.51
N GLU A 198 -17.89 -13.87 17.24
CA GLU A 198 -17.01 -14.82 16.55
C GLU A 198 -15.66 -14.94 17.23
N HIS A 199 -15.12 -13.83 17.73
CA HIS A 199 -13.87 -13.86 18.48
C HIS A 199 -14.02 -14.44 19.88
N LEU A 200 -15.18 -14.31 20.54
CA LEU A 200 -15.46 -15.08 21.78
C LEU A 200 -15.48 -16.58 21.52
N LEU A 201 -16.11 -17.02 20.41
CA LEU A 201 -16.07 -18.42 19.98
C LEU A 201 -14.62 -18.85 19.71
N LEU A 202 -13.86 -18.03 19.00
CA LEU A 202 -12.46 -18.31 18.69
C LEU A 202 -11.57 -18.36 19.95
N CYS A 203 -11.84 -17.52 20.97
CA CYS A 203 -11.19 -17.59 22.28
C CYS A 203 -11.38 -18.96 22.92
N MET A 204 -12.56 -19.56 22.81
CA MET A 204 -12.80 -20.92 23.31
C MET A 204 -12.01 -21.96 22.51
N ILE A 205 -12.03 -21.88 21.18
CA ILE A 205 -11.31 -22.78 20.27
C ILE A 205 -9.81 -22.80 20.61
N ILE A 206 -9.17 -21.63 20.72
CA ILE A 206 -7.74 -21.55 21.07
C ILE A 206 -7.50 -21.94 22.54
N GLY A 207 -8.43 -21.64 23.44
CA GLY A 207 -8.29 -21.89 24.87
C GLY A 207 -8.35 -23.37 25.24
N VAL A 208 -9.18 -24.18 24.57
CA VAL A 208 -9.40 -25.60 24.91
C VAL A 208 -8.09 -26.40 24.96
N PRO A 209 -7.22 -26.39 23.93
CA PRO A 209 -5.98 -27.18 23.98
C PRO A 209 -4.96 -26.66 25.01
N VAL A 210 -4.90 -25.35 25.21
CA VAL A 210 -4.01 -24.72 26.20
C VAL A 210 -4.44 -25.11 27.61
N ILE A 211 -5.70 -24.83 27.96
CA ILE A 211 -6.24 -25.06 29.29
C ILE A 211 -6.29 -26.56 29.57
N GLY A 212 -6.78 -27.38 28.64
CA GLY A 212 -6.85 -28.84 28.79
C GLY A 212 -5.49 -29.45 29.12
N THR A 213 -4.44 -29.05 28.40
CA THR A 213 -3.07 -29.53 28.66
C THR A 213 -2.53 -29.10 30.01
N ILE A 214 -2.83 -27.87 30.46
CA ILE A 214 -2.38 -27.39 31.76
C ILE A 214 -3.13 -28.10 32.89
N LEU A 215 -4.45 -28.29 32.77
CA LEU A 215 -5.28 -28.94 33.79
C LEU A 215 -4.87 -30.39 34.06
N ILE A 216 -4.42 -31.13 33.05
CA ILE A 216 -3.87 -32.48 33.23
C ILE A 216 -2.40 -32.50 33.70
N GLY A 217 -1.85 -31.35 34.07
CA GLY A 217 -0.49 -31.23 34.62
C GLY A 217 0.63 -31.28 33.58
N HIS A 218 0.32 -31.15 32.28
CA HIS A 218 1.31 -31.21 31.19
C HIS A 218 1.66 -29.83 30.59
N GLY A 219 1.15 -28.74 31.18
CA GLY A 219 1.43 -27.37 30.77
C GLY A 219 2.92 -26.99 30.78
N SER A 220 3.31 -26.12 29.86
CA SER A 220 4.61 -25.43 29.88
C SER A 220 4.54 -24.07 29.18
N ILE A 221 5.47 -23.17 29.49
CA ILE A 221 5.52 -21.82 28.90
C ILE A 221 5.74 -21.91 27.38
N ILE A 222 6.68 -22.75 26.92
CA ILE A 222 6.97 -22.89 25.48
C ILE A 222 5.77 -23.49 24.74
N MET A 223 5.03 -24.42 25.33
CA MET A 223 3.79 -24.95 24.72
C MET A 223 2.76 -23.84 24.53
N PHE A 224 2.53 -23.01 25.55
CA PHE A 224 1.58 -21.90 25.48
C PHE A 224 1.93 -20.90 24.37
N TYR A 225 3.18 -20.43 24.34
CA TYR A 225 3.65 -19.53 23.29
C TYR A 225 3.61 -20.17 21.91
N GLY A 226 4.14 -21.38 21.79
CA GLY A 226 4.24 -22.11 20.53
C GLY A 226 2.87 -22.37 19.92
N TYR A 227 1.92 -22.88 20.70
CA TYR A 227 0.57 -23.16 20.22
C TYR A 227 -0.15 -21.89 19.74
N VAL A 228 -0.15 -20.82 20.54
CA VAL A 228 -0.83 -19.56 20.19
C VAL A 228 -0.20 -18.92 18.94
N LEU A 229 1.12 -18.90 18.84
CA LEU A 229 1.81 -18.32 17.68
C LEU A 229 1.65 -19.17 16.41
N ILE A 230 1.68 -20.50 16.52
CA ILE A 230 1.42 -21.39 15.39
C ILE A 230 -0.04 -21.26 14.92
N PHE A 231 -0.99 -21.14 15.85
CA PHE A 231 -2.41 -20.93 15.54
C PHE A 231 -2.61 -19.65 14.72
N ASP A 232 -2.05 -18.53 15.17
CA ASP A 232 -2.10 -17.26 14.45
C ASP A 232 -1.37 -17.34 13.10
N PHE A 233 -0.21 -18.01 13.06
CA PHE A 233 0.55 -18.21 11.83
C PHE A 233 -0.24 -18.99 10.77
N LEU A 234 -0.88 -20.10 11.16
CA LEU A 234 -1.69 -20.92 10.27
C LEU A 234 -2.96 -20.18 9.83
N ARG A 235 -3.58 -19.39 10.70
CA ARG A 235 -4.70 -18.52 10.31
C ARG A 235 -4.28 -17.45 9.30
N CYS A 236 -3.17 -16.77 9.55
CA CYS A 236 -2.62 -15.78 8.62
C CYS A 236 -2.27 -16.41 7.27
N MET A 237 -1.69 -17.62 7.27
CA MET A 237 -1.42 -18.38 6.05
C MET A 237 -2.70 -18.63 5.26
N GLY A 238 -3.75 -19.16 5.89
CA GLY A 238 -5.03 -19.44 5.21
C GLY A 238 -5.69 -18.19 4.62
N HIS A 239 -5.59 -17.05 5.30
CA HIS A 239 -6.14 -15.78 4.83
C HIS A 239 -5.18 -14.97 3.95
N SER A 240 -3.97 -15.46 3.66
CA SER A 240 -3.07 -14.79 2.73
C SER A 240 -3.61 -14.90 1.31
N ASN A 241 -3.41 -13.84 0.52
CA ASN A 241 -3.71 -13.86 -0.90
C ASN A 241 -2.61 -14.57 -1.71
N VAL A 242 -1.66 -15.26 -1.07
CA VAL A 242 -0.49 -15.85 -1.71
C VAL A 242 -0.40 -17.33 -1.39
N GLU A 243 -0.32 -18.17 -2.42
CA GLU A 243 -0.12 -19.61 -2.24
C GLU A 243 1.35 -19.95 -1.91
N VAL A 244 1.60 -20.20 -0.63
CA VAL A 244 2.95 -20.50 -0.10
C VAL A 244 3.30 -21.99 -0.07
N VAL A 245 2.31 -22.88 -0.05
CA VAL A 245 2.51 -24.32 0.10
C VAL A 245 2.83 -24.93 -1.28
N PRO A 246 4.01 -25.54 -1.48
CA PRO A 246 4.33 -26.17 -2.76
C PRO A 246 3.48 -27.43 -2.99
N HIS A 247 2.89 -27.57 -4.20
CA HIS A 247 2.10 -28.76 -4.56
C HIS A 247 2.87 -30.08 -4.42
N ARG A 248 4.19 -30.06 -4.69
CA ARG A 248 5.08 -31.22 -4.57
C ARG A 248 5.06 -31.85 -3.18
N VAL A 249 4.82 -31.07 -2.12
CA VAL A 249 4.75 -31.59 -0.75
C VAL A 249 3.62 -32.63 -0.64
N PHE A 250 2.47 -32.36 -1.25
CA PHE A 250 1.32 -33.27 -1.23
C PHE A 250 1.42 -34.38 -2.27
N GLU A 251 2.25 -34.23 -3.29
CA GLU A 251 2.56 -35.33 -4.22
C GLU A 251 3.49 -36.35 -3.54
N THR A 252 4.48 -35.89 -2.78
CA THR A 252 5.41 -36.76 -2.04
C THR A 252 4.73 -37.40 -0.82
N LEU A 253 3.91 -36.64 -0.07
CA LEU A 253 3.20 -37.11 1.11
C LEU A 253 1.70 -36.79 1.01
N PRO A 254 0.91 -37.60 0.30
CA PRO A 254 -0.51 -37.33 0.03
C PRO A 254 -1.39 -37.18 1.26
N VAL A 255 -1.02 -37.81 2.38
CA VAL A 255 -1.76 -37.71 3.64
C VAL A 255 -1.73 -36.28 4.20
N LEU A 256 -0.66 -35.52 3.95
CA LEU A 256 -0.47 -34.21 4.55
C LEU A 256 -1.53 -33.19 4.08
N LYS A 257 -2.10 -33.36 2.89
CA LYS A 257 -3.19 -32.50 2.39
C LYS A 257 -4.47 -32.57 3.25
N TYR A 258 -4.61 -33.62 4.07
CA TYR A 258 -5.73 -33.75 5.02
C TYR A 258 -5.38 -33.26 6.43
N VAL A 259 -4.09 -33.06 6.72
CA VAL A 259 -3.57 -32.62 8.01
C VAL A 259 -3.37 -31.09 8.05
N ILE A 260 -3.11 -30.46 6.91
CA ILE A 260 -2.95 -29.01 6.83
C ILE A 260 -3.53 -28.46 5.52
N TYR A 261 -4.41 -27.50 5.65
CA TYR A 261 -4.98 -26.72 4.55
C TYR A 261 -3.96 -25.73 3.97
N THR A 262 -4.27 -25.21 2.78
CA THR A 262 -3.46 -24.21 2.09
C THR A 262 -4.19 -22.87 2.00
N PRO A 263 -3.50 -21.75 1.72
CA PRO A 263 -4.14 -20.49 1.34
C PRO A 263 -5.21 -20.69 0.25
N THR A 264 -4.93 -21.50 -0.78
CA THR A 264 -5.92 -21.82 -1.83
C THR A 264 -7.18 -22.50 -1.29
N TYR A 265 -7.03 -23.43 -0.35
CA TYR A 265 -8.15 -24.17 0.24
C TYR A 265 -9.14 -23.23 0.94
N HIS A 266 -8.62 -22.30 1.75
CA HIS A 266 -9.42 -21.30 2.46
C HIS A 266 -9.92 -20.18 1.56
N TYR A 267 -9.15 -19.78 0.56
CA TYR A 267 -9.61 -18.84 -0.46
C TYR A 267 -10.87 -19.34 -1.17
N ILE A 268 -10.93 -20.64 -1.49
CA ILE A 268 -12.15 -21.25 -2.06
C ILE A 268 -13.32 -21.14 -1.09
N HIS A 269 -13.12 -21.32 0.21
CA HIS A 269 -14.18 -21.12 1.21
C HIS A 269 -14.79 -19.71 1.15
N HIS A 270 -13.96 -18.67 1.00
CA HIS A 270 -14.42 -17.28 0.83
C HIS A 270 -15.14 -17.01 -0.51
N LYS A 271 -15.09 -17.94 -1.46
CA LYS A 271 -15.80 -17.85 -2.75
C LYS A 271 -17.02 -18.75 -2.83
N ASP A 272 -16.89 -19.97 -2.32
CA ASP A 272 -17.96 -20.95 -2.15
C ASP A 272 -18.15 -21.23 -0.66
N MET A 273 -18.98 -20.40 -0.04
CA MET A 273 -19.27 -20.40 1.41
C MET A 273 -19.96 -21.67 1.91
N LYS A 274 -20.25 -22.65 1.03
CA LYS A 274 -20.88 -23.92 1.39
C LYS A 274 -19.87 -25.06 1.59
N THR A 275 -18.58 -24.80 1.43
CA THR A 275 -17.52 -25.83 1.43
C THR A 275 -16.30 -25.40 2.24
N ASN A 276 -15.42 -26.35 2.57
CA ASN A 276 -14.10 -26.11 3.20
C ASN A 276 -14.19 -25.36 4.56
N PHE A 277 -14.86 -25.95 5.56
CA PHE A 277 -15.10 -25.32 6.86
C PHE A 277 -14.04 -25.61 7.94
N CYS A 278 -13.06 -26.48 7.69
CA CYS A 278 -12.05 -26.86 8.68
C CYS A 278 -11.30 -25.65 9.23
N LEU A 279 -10.74 -25.77 10.45
CA LEU A 279 -9.86 -24.73 10.98
C LEU A 279 -8.52 -24.78 10.25
N PHE A 280 -7.79 -25.89 10.41
CA PHE A 280 -6.53 -26.13 9.72
C PHE A 280 -6.48 -27.50 9.04
N MET A 281 -7.29 -28.48 9.45
CA MET A 281 -7.19 -29.87 8.99
C MET A 281 -8.34 -30.29 8.05
N PRO A 282 -8.11 -30.41 6.72
CA PRO A 282 -9.16 -30.79 5.77
C PRO A 282 -9.80 -32.17 6.00
N ILE A 283 -9.22 -33.03 6.85
CA ILE A 283 -9.84 -34.31 7.25
C ILE A 283 -11.28 -34.11 7.78
N PHE A 284 -11.57 -33.02 8.51
CA PHE A 284 -12.90 -32.76 9.04
C PHE A 284 -13.91 -32.41 7.95
N ASP A 285 -13.48 -31.73 6.90
CA ASP A 285 -14.29 -31.50 5.70
C ASP A 285 -14.54 -32.78 4.90
N VAL A 286 -13.58 -33.71 4.89
CA VAL A 286 -13.79 -35.03 4.27
C VAL A 286 -14.82 -35.83 5.08
N LEU A 287 -14.66 -35.90 6.40
CA LEU A 287 -15.57 -36.62 7.30
C LEU A 287 -16.98 -36.03 7.27
N GLY A 288 -17.09 -34.70 7.19
CA GLY A 288 -18.36 -33.99 7.10
C GLY A 288 -18.93 -33.84 5.69
N ASN A 289 -18.24 -34.40 4.68
CA ASN A 289 -18.60 -34.32 3.25
C ASN A 289 -18.81 -32.88 2.75
N THR A 290 -17.95 -31.96 3.18
CA THR A 290 -17.96 -30.53 2.82
C THR A 290 -16.70 -30.08 2.11
N MET A 291 -15.78 -30.99 1.76
CA MET A 291 -14.59 -30.66 0.97
C MET A 291 -14.96 -30.29 -0.46
N ASN A 292 -14.49 -29.12 -0.92
CA ASN A 292 -14.67 -28.71 -2.30
C ASN A 292 -13.83 -29.57 -3.25
N LYS A 293 -14.44 -30.00 -4.35
CA LYS A 293 -13.81 -30.87 -5.36
C LYS A 293 -12.64 -30.18 -6.08
N ILE A 294 -12.66 -28.86 -6.23
CA ILE A 294 -11.64 -28.13 -6.99
C ILE A 294 -10.40 -27.75 -6.16
N SER A 295 -10.41 -27.96 -4.83
CA SER A 295 -9.38 -27.45 -3.92
C SER A 295 -7.95 -27.83 -4.32
N TRP A 296 -7.73 -29.11 -4.59
CA TRP A 296 -6.39 -29.61 -4.91
C TRP A 296 -5.96 -29.34 -6.34
N ASP A 297 -6.92 -29.25 -7.26
CA ASP A 297 -6.64 -28.92 -8.66
C ASP A 297 -6.25 -27.45 -8.82
N LEU A 298 -6.97 -26.54 -8.14
CA LEU A 298 -6.65 -25.12 -8.15
C LEU A 298 -5.31 -24.85 -7.46
N HIS A 299 -5.05 -25.51 -6.32
CA HIS A 299 -3.76 -25.42 -5.62
C HIS A 299 -2.60 -25.81 -6.54
N ARG A 300 -2.73 -26.94 -7.25
CA ARG A 300 -1.74 -27.39 -8.22
C ARG A 300 -1.59 -26.41 -9.36
N GLU A 301 -2.70 -25.92 -9.95
CA GLU A 301 -2.68 -24.97 -11.06
C GLU A 301 -1.92 -23.68 -10.70
N ILE A 302 -2.21 -23.08 -9.54
CA ILE A 302 -1.58 -21.84 -9.09
C ILE A 302 -0.07 -22.03 -8.92
N ARG A 303 0.37 -23.15 -8.31
CA ARG A 303 1.80 -23.45 -8.14
C ARG A 303 2.48 -23.89 -9.44
N SER A 304 1.80 -24.58 -10.34
CA SER A 304 2.36 -24.94 -11.65
C SER A 304 2.51 -23.72 -12.56
N ASN A 305 1.72 -22.65 -12.32
CA ASN A 305 1.84 -21.38 -13.01
C ASN A 305 2.96 -20.48 -12.44
N GLU A 306 3.72 -20.91 -11.43
CA GLU A 306 4.81 -20.15 -10.76
C GLU A 306 5.94 -19.71 -11.72
N GLY A 307 5.99 -20.22 -12.96
CA GLY A 307 6.89 -19.80 -14.03
C GLY A 307 6.24 -19.18 -15.28
N LYS A 308 4.90 -19.09 -15.35
CA LYS A 308 4.23 -18.46 -16.51
C LYS A 308 4.29 -16.94 -16.38
N LYS A 309 4.44 -16.24 -17.51
CA LYS A 309 4.46 -14.77 -17.53
C LYS A 309 3.11 -14.26 -17.01
N ALA A 310 3.12 -13.55 -15.88
CA ALA A 310 1.94 -12.80 -15.44
C ALA A 310 1.47 -11.86 -16.54
N LYS A 311 0.17 -11.54 -16.54
CA LYS A 311 -0.40 -10.54 -17.45
C LYS A 311 0.46 -9.28 -17.38
N ALA A 312 0.95 -8.85 -18.53
CA ALA A 312 1.71 -7.61 -18.61
C ALA A 312 0.81 -6.43 -18.25
N PRO A 313 1.27 -5.49 -17.41
CA PRO A 313 0.48 -4.30 -17.12
C PRO A 313 0.38 -3.43 -18.36
N GLU A 314 -0.75 -2.77 -18.55
CA GLU A 314 -0.92 -1.81 -19.63
C GLU A 314 -0.13 -0.53 -19.37
N PHE A 315 0.04 -0.15 -18.10
CA PHE A 315 0.79 1.05 -17.69
C PHE A 315 1.71 0.80 -16.49
N VAL A 316 2.87 1.44 -16.52
CA VAL A 316 3.84 1.45 -15.43
C VAL A 316 4.22 2.88 -15.05
N PHE A 317 4.08 3.24 -13.77
CA PHE A 317 4.69 4.43 -13.18
C PHE A 317 6.02 4.05 -12.52
N LEU A 318 7.13 4.57 -13.04
CA LEU A 318 8.48 4.25 -12.57
C LEU A 318 8.93 5.28 -11.52
N ALA A 319 8.70 4.96 -10.26
CA ALA A 319 8.99 5.75 -9.06
C ALA A 319 10.43 5.54 -8.53
N HIS A 320 10.79 6.32 -7.51
CA HIS A 320 12.03 6.18 -6.73
C HIS A 320 11.75 6.54 -5.26
N GLY A 321 12.66 6.18 -4.34
CA GLY A 321 12.55 6.60 -2.94
C GLY A 321 12.82 8.10 -2.79
N VAL A 322 12.03 8.81 -2.00
CA VAL A 322 12.30 10.24 -1.71
C VAL A 322 13.43 10.34 -0.68
N ASP A 323 13.21 9.75 0.49
CA ASP A 323 14.17 9.62 1.59
C ASP A 323 13.91 8.32 2.40
N ILE A 324 14.75 8.05 3.40
CA ILE A 324 14.67 6.83 4.22
C ILE A 324 13.42 6.80 5.12
N MET A 325 12.93 7.96 5.57
CA MET A 325 11.71 8.01 6.39
C MET A 325 10.49 7.68 5.54
N SER A 326 10.39 8.30 4.36
CA SER A 326 9.30 8.08 3.41
C SER A 326 9.26 6.66 2.84
N SER A 327 10.38 5.92 2.75
CA SER A 327 10.33 4.53 2.27
C SER A 327 9.62 3.57 3.22
N MET A 328 9.50 3.92 4.50
CA MET A 328 8.68 3.16 5.46
C MET A 328 7.17 3.33 5.23
N HIS A 329 6.76 4.22 4.31
CA HIS A 329 5.38 4.38 3.85
C HIS A 329 4.95 3.34 2.81
N ALA A 330 5.82 2.41 2.43
CA ALA A 330 5.48 1.34 1.51
C ALA A 330 4.47 0.34 2.10
N PRO A 331 3.51 -0.20 1.31
CA PRO A 331 2.53 -1.19 1.79
C PRO A 331 3.16 -2.44 2.41
N LEU A 332 4.34 -2.86 1.92
CA LEU A 332 5.10 -3.99 2.46
C LEU A 332 5.64 -3.75 3.88
N ILE A 333 5.75 -2.48 4.31
CA ILE A 333 6.16 -2.13 5.68
C ILE A 333 4.92 -2.01 6.55
N PHE A 334 3.99 -1.12 6.21
CA PHE A 334 2.71 -0.98 6.91
C PHE A 334 1.59 -0.58 5.95
N ARG A 335 0.71 -1.54 5.61
CA ARG A 335 -0.49 -1.29 4.78
C ARG A 335 -1.36 -0.16 5.33
N SER A 336 -1.53 -0.09 6.65
CA SER A 336 -2.36 0.95 7.28
C SER A 336 -1.74 2.34 7.14
N LEU A 337 -0.41 2.48 7.34
CA LEU A 337 0.26 3.76 7.18
C LEU A 337 0.33 4.19 5.71
N SER A 338 0.56 3.24 4.80
CA SER A 338 0.56 3.52 3.35
C SER A 338 -0.79 3.99 2.85
N SER A 339 -1.89 3.62 3.53
CA SER A 339 -3.24 4.02 3.18
C SER A 339 -3.59 5.47 3.54
N LEU A 340 -2.72 6.15 4.29
CA LEU A 340 -2.89 7.54 4.70
C LEU A 340 -1.81 8.40 4.03
N PRO A 341 -2.02 9.71 3.84
CA PRO A 341 -0.97 10.61 3.38
C PRO A 341 0.27 10.53 4.26
N PHE A 342 1.45 10.53 3.65
CA PHE A 342 2.71 10.41 4.38
C PHE A 342 2.89 11.56 5.37
N THR A 343 3.13 11.19 6.62
CA THR A 343 3.61 12.09 7.67
C THR A 343 4.63 11.33 8.51
N THR A 344 5.68 12.00 8.96
CA THR A 344 6.62 11.40 9.91
C THR A 344 5.92 11.07 11.22
N LYS A 345 5.87 9.78 11.59
CA LYS A 345 5.30 9.30 12.86
C LYS A 345 6.40 8.87 13.82
N LEU A 346 6.17 9.01 15.12
CA LEU A 346 7.13 8.61 16.17
C LEU A 346 7.54 7.13 16.09
N ILE A 347 6.60 6.24 15.71
CA ILE A 347 6.85 4.80 15.57
C ILE A 347 7.89 4.46 14.49
N MET A 348 8.20 5.39 13.57
CA MET A 348 9.17 5.17 12.50
C MET A 348 10.62 5.32 12.97
N PHE A 349 10.89 6.11 14.01
CA PHE A 349 12.27 6.36 14.45
C PHE A 349 13.01 5.10 14.91
N PRO A 350 12.41 4.19 15.71
CA PRO A 350 13.06 2.93 16.07
C PRO A 350 13.32 1.99 14.88
N ILE A 351 12.51 2.10 13.82
CA ILE A 351 12.62 1.26 12.61
C ILE A 351 13.66 1.82 11.63
N TRP A 352 13.92 3.13 11.70
CA TRP A 352 14.79 3.84 10.75
C TRP A 352 16.19 3.22 10.56
N PRO A 353 16.93 2.79 11.61
CA PRO A 353 18.26 2.18 11.41
C PRO A 353 18.19 0.91 10.55
N PHE A 354 17.15 0.10 10.72
CA PHE A 354 16.92 -1.09 9.91
C PHE A 354 16.52 -0.72 8.48
N ALA A 355 15.66 0.29 8.32
CA ALA A 355 15.29 0.80 7.01
C ALA A 355 16.54 1.31 6.26
N PHE A 356 17.44 2.02 6.93
CA PHE A 356 18.70 2.48 6.35
C PHE A 356 19.58 1.32 5.86
N LEU A 357 19.74 0.26 6.66
CA LEU A 357 20.46 -0.94 6.24
C LEU A 357 19.84 -1.59 5.00
N VAL A 358 18.51 -1.66 4.95
CA VAL A 358 17.78 -2.16 3.76
C VAL A 358 18.06 -1.29 2.54
N VAL A 359 18.07 0.03 2.69
CA VAL A 359 18.43 0.96 1.61
C VAL A 359 19.85 0.72 1.10
N LEU A 360 20.83 0.51 1.98
CA LEU A 360 22.20 0.19 1.58
C LEU A 360 22.28 -1.13 0.81
N MET A 361 21.59 -2.18 1.29
CA MET A 361 21.50 -3.46 0.58
C MET A 361 20.85 -3.31 -0.80
N MET A 362 19.78 -2.52 -0.89
CA MET A 362 19.09 -2.23 -2.13
C MET A 362 19.97 -1.44 -3.10
N TRP A 363 20.76 -0.48 -2.60
CA TRP A 363 21.68 0.27 -3.43
C TRP A 363 22.72 -0.65 -4.08
N ALA A 364 23.28 -1.58 -3.31
CA ALA A 364 24.33 -2.49 -3.76
C ALA A 364 23.85 -3.52 -4.81
N LYS A 365 22.67 -4.12 -4.63
CA LYS A 365 22.28 -5.32 -5.41
C LYS A 365 20.86 -5.34 -5.97
N SER A 366 20.04 -4.33 -5.71
CA SER A 366 18.64 -4.37 -6.16
C SER A 366 18.47 -3.92 -7.62
N ARG A 367 17.38 -4.40 -8.22
CA ARG A 367 16.87 -4.07 -9.57
C ARG A 367 15.52 -3.39 -9.45
N PRO A 368 14.98 -2.78 -10.51
CA PRO A 368 13.64 -2.21 -10.46
C PRO A 368 12.60 -3.28 -10.16
N PHE A 369 11.66 -2.99 -9.27
CA PHE A 369 10.70 -3.99 -8.78
C PHE A 369 9.30 -3.41 -8.59
N LEU A 370 8.29 -4.29 -8.59
CA LEU A 370 6.89 -3.95 -8.40
C LEU A 370 6.61 -3.59 -6.94
N LEU A 371 6.07 -2.40 -6.69
CA LEU A 371 5.69 -1.92 -5.36
C LEU A 371 4.19 -2.08 -5.10
N THR A 372 3.36 -1.58 -6.02
CA THR A 372 1.90 -1.58 -5.88
C THR A 372 1.25 -1.61 -7.27
N PHE A 373 -0.05 -1.89 -7.32
CA PHE A 373 -0.85 -1.89 -8.55
C PHE A 373 -2.30 -1.53 -8.24
N CYS A 374 -3.02 -1.09 -9.26
CA CYS A 374 -4.47 -0.91 -9.23
C CYS A 374 -5.05 -1.23 -10.63
N HIS A 375 -6.37 -1.21 -10.75
CA HIS A 375 -7.06 -1.37 -12.02
C HIS A 375 -7.90 -0.14 -12.33
N LEU A 376 -7.92 0.25 -13.61
CA LEU A 376 -8.81 1.28 -14.11
C LEU A 376 -9.44 0.79 -15.41
N ARG A 377 -10.76 0.56 -15.40
CA ARG A 377 -11.54 0.09 -16.58
C ARG A 377 -10.91 -1.15 -17.24
N GLY A 378 -10.59 -2.16 -16.42
CA GLY A 378 -9.98 -3.42 -16.82
C GLY A 378 -8.48 -3.36 -17.17
N LYS A 379 -7.85 -2.17 -17.17
CA LYS A 379 -6.41 -1.98 -17.41
C LYS A 379 -5.65 -2.07 -16.09
N LEU A 380 -4.60 -2.88 -16.05
CA LEU A 380 -3.71 -3.05 -14.92
C LEU A 380 -2.65 -1.95 -14.93
N LEU A 381 -2.67 -1.12 -13.89
CA LEU A 381 -1.72 -0.05 -13.66
C LEU A 381 -0.76 -0.49 -12.56
N GLN A 382 0.55 -0.38 -12.79
CA GLN A 382 1.58 -0.76 -11.81
C GLN A 382 2.47 0.42 -11.46
N SER A 383 2.92 0.48 -10.21
CA SER A 383 4.02 1.35 -9.79
C SER A 383 5.25 0.51 -9.53
N TRP A 384 6.29 0.74 -10.31
CA TRP A 384 7.60 0.12 -10.13
C TRP A 384 8.53 1.11 -9.42
N VAL A 385 9.51 0.60 -8.69
CA VAL A 385 10.47 1.42 -7.96
C VAL A 385 11.86 1.14 -8.49
N VAL A 386 12.54 2.20 -8.94
CA VAL A 386 14.00 2.20 -9.03
C VAL A 386 14.54 2.29 -7.60
N PRO A 387 15.35 1.32 -7.14
CA PRO A 387 15.80 1.23 -5.74
C PRO A 387 16.89 2.28 -5.43
N ARG A 388 16.59 3.55 -5.65
CA ARG A 388 17.46 4.72 -5.51
C ARG A 388 16.69 5.81 -4.79
N PHE A 389 17.40 6.56 -3.96
CA PHE A 389 16.82 7.55 -3.06
C PHE A 389 17.19 8.96 -3.51
N GLY A 390 16.37 9.96 -3.19
CA GLY A 390 16.51 11.33 -3.72
C GLY A 390 17.93 11.89 -3.62
N PHE A 391 18.60 11.72 -2.46
CA PHE A 391 19.98 12.19 -2.28
C PHE A 391 20.99 11.53 -3.25
N MET A 392 20.74 10.29 -3.67
CA MET A 392 21.62 9.55 -4.58
C MET A 392 21.61 10.12 -6.00
N TYR A 393 20.51 10.76 -6.43
CA TYR A 393 20.42 11.39 -7.75
C TYR A 393 21.32 12.61 -7.90
N PHE A 394 21.81 13.16 -6.78
CA PHE A 394 22.74 14.28 -6.75
C PHE A 394 24.20 13.85 -6.58
N LEU A 395 24.48 12.54 -6.52
CA LEU A 395 25.84 12.00 -6.46
C LEU A 395 26.35 11.73 -7.88
N PRO A 396 27.40 12.42 -8.36
CA PRO A 396 27.87 12.28 -9.75
C PRO A 396 28.22 10.84 -10.13
N PHE A 397 28.86 10.09 -9.22
CA PHE A 397 29.26 8.70 -9.46
C PHE A 397 28.09 7.72 -9.55
N ALA A 398 26.91 8.08 -9.02
CA ALA A 398 25.72 7.23 -9.06
C ALA A 398 24.93 7.37 -10.37
N LYS A 399 25.23 8.40 -11.17
CA LYS A 399 24.49 8.77 -12.39
C LYS A 399 24.28 7.59 -13.35
N ASP A 400 25.37 6.92 -13.72
CA ASP A 400 25.32 5.83 -14.70
C ASP A 400 24.58 4.62 -14.14
N GLY A 401 24.79 4.31 -12.85
CA GLY A 401 24.07 3.23 -12.16
C GLY A 401 22.56 3.48 -12.10
N ILE A 402 22.12 4.71 -11.91
CA ILE A 402 20.69 5.10 -11.94
C ILE A 402 20.13 4.97 -13.35
N ASN A 403 20.83 5.51 -14.35
CA ASN A 403 20.38 5.44 -15.75
C ASN A 403 20.30 3.99 -16.25
N ASN A 404 21.24 3.12 -15.89
CA ASN A 404 21.19 1.70 -16.22
C ASN A 404 19.95 1.01 -15.65
N GLN A 405 19.53 1.36 -14.44
CA GLN A 405 18.33 0.80 -13.79
C GLN A 405 17.04 1.29 -14.46
N ILE A 406 16.98 2.58 -14.82
CA ILE A 406 15.85 3.14 -15.58
C ILE A 406 15.77 2.49 -16.97
N GLU A 407 16.91 2.33 -17.64
CA GLU A 407 17.00 1.66 -18.93
C GLU A 407 16.56 0.20 -18.84
N GLU A 408 17.02 -0.56 -17.84
CA GLU A 408 16.60 -1.94 -17.60
C GLU A 408 15.07 -2.03 -17.40
N ALA A 409 14.48 -1.11 -16.64
CA ALA A 409 13.02 -1.05 -16.46
C ALA A 409 12.27 -0.77 -17.77
N ILE A 410 12.75 0.17 -18.60
CA ILE A 410 12.16 0.48 -19.91
C ILE A 410 12.22 -0.73 -20.84
N LEU A 411 13.38 -1.38 -20.95
CA LEU A 411 13.57 -2.55 -21.80
C LEU A 411 12.78 -3.77 -21.30
N MET A 412 12.63 -3.92 -19.97
CA MET A 412 11.75 -4.93 -19.40
C MET A 412 10.30 -4.66 -19.75
N ALA A 413 9.83 -3.42 -19.59
CA ALA A 413 8.47 -3.00 -19.91
C ALA A 413 8.15 -3.25 -21.39
N ASP A 414 9.08 -2.91 -22.28
CA ASP A 414 8.97 -3.18 -23.71
C ASP A 414 8.83 -4.69 -24.01
N ARG A 415 9.72 -5.51 -23.43
CA ARG A 415 9.76 -6.97 -23.65
C ARG A 415 8.49 -7.67 -23.18
N ILE A 416 7.89 -7.23 -22.08
CA ILE A 416 6.66 -7.83 -21.56
C ILE A 416 5.41 -7.25 -22.21
N GLY A 417 5.51 -6.17 -22.99
CA GLY A 417 4.40 -5.60 -23.75
C GLY A 417 3.61 -4.51 -23.02
N VAL A 418 4.25 -3.78 -22.11
CA VAL A 418 3.66 -2.57 -21.49
C VAL A 418 3.40 -1.53 -22.58
N LYS A 419 2.26 -0.82 -22.50
CA LYS A 419 1.90 0.20 -23.50
C LYS A 419 2.55 1.54 -23.19
N VAL A 420 2.50 1.95 -21.92
CA VAL A 420 3.04 3.24 -21.47
C VAL A 420 3.86 3.05 -20.20
N LEU A 421 5.07 3.61 -20.18
CA LEU A 421 5.90 3.73 -18.98
C LEU A 421 6.16 5.21 -18.69
N SER A 422 5.66 5.67 -17.55
CA SER A 422 5.83 7.04 -17.08
C SER A 422 7.01 7.15 -16.10
N LEU A 423 7.89 8.12 -16.34
CA LEU A 423 9.05 8.41 -15.49
C LEU A 423 8.66 9.40 -14.37
N ALA A 424 8.72 8.95 -13.12
CA ALA A 424 8.40 9.79 -11.96
C ALA A 424 9.55 10.75 -11.60
N ALA A 425 9.21 11.97 -11.16
CA ALA A 425 10.10 12.92 -10.48
C ALA A 425 11.57 12.92 -10.99
N LEU A 426 12.54 12.42 -10.20
CA LEU A 426 13.96 12.49 -10.56
C LEU A 426 14.37 11.49 -11.67
N ASN A 427 13.56 10.46 -11.94
CA ASN A 427 13.80 9.53 -13.06
C ASN A 427 13.70 10.22 -14.43
N LYS A 428 13.08 11.40 -14.51
CA LYS A 428 12.99 12.27 -15.70
C LYS A 428 13.77 13.58 -15.57
N ASN A 429 14.77 13.64 -14.69
CA ASN A 429 15.61 14.82 -14.54
C ASN A 429 16.43 15.07 -15.83
N GLU A 430 16.44 16.32 -16.32
CA GLU A 430 17.16 16.68 -17.54
C GLU A 430 18.67 16.49 -17.43
N ALA A 431 19.27 16.83 -16.28
CA ALA A 431 20.71 16.66 -16.04
C ALA A 431 21.11 15.18 -15.95
N LEU A 432 20.15 14.30 -15.64
CA LEU A 432 20.33 12.86 -15.54
C LEU A 432 20.28 12.19 -16.92
N ASN A 433 19.21 12.41 -17.68
CA ASN A 433 18.91 11.67 -18.93
C ASN A 433 18.17 12.48 -20.00
N GLY A 434 18.20 13.82 -19.93
CA GLY A 434 17.46 14.68 -20.86
C GLY A 434 15.93 14.56 -20.71
N GLY A 435 15.45 14.10 -19.55
CA GLY A 435 14.04 13.84 -19.30
C GLY A 435 13.47 12.74 -20.18
N GLY A 436 14.18 11.61 -20.24
CA GLY A 436 13.82 10.41 -20.99
C GLY A 436 14.40 10.34 -22.41
N LYS A 437 14.88 11.47 -22.97
CA LYS A 437 15.39 11.54 -24.36
C LYS A 437 16.55 10.57 -24.60
N LEU A 438 17.43 10.40 -23.60
CA LEU A 438 18.55 9.45 -23.66
C LEU A 438 18.10 8.05 -24.10
N PHE A 439 17.02 7.53 -23.49
CA PHE A 439 16.59 6.15 -23.71
C PHE A 439 15.89 5.97 -25.06
N VAL A 440 15.05 6.93 -25.47
CA VAL A 440 14.34 6.88 -26.75
C VAL A 440 15.30 7.07 -27.93
N THR A 441 16.35 7.88 -27.78
CA THR A 441 17.40 8.01 -28.80
C THR A 441 18.27 6.76 -28.89
N LYS A 442 18.59 6.13 -27.75
CA LYS A 442 19.39 4.90 -27.72
C LYS A 442 18.62 3.68 -28.27
N HIS A 443 17.30 3.65 -28.07
CA HIS A 443 16.40 2.56 -28.49
C HIS A 443 15.25 3.12 -29.34
N PRO A 444 15.47 3.38 -30.64
CA PRO A 444 14.44 3.99 -31.49
C PRO A 444 13.22 3.08 -31.74
N ASP A 445 13.41 1.76 -31.67
CA ASP A 445 12.40 0.74 -31.98
C ASP A 445 11.57 0.29 -30.77
N LEU A 446 11.62 1.03 -29.65
CA LEU A 446 10.76 0.76 -28.50
C LEU A 446 9.30 0.70 -28.97
N LYS A 447 8.54 -0.25 -28.43
CA LYS A 447 7.08 -0.38 -28.57
C LYS A 447 6.39 0.29 -27.39
N VAL A 448 6.93 0.17 -26.18
CA VAL A 448 6.46 0.94 -25.02
C VAL A 448 6.62 2.44 -25.24
N ARG A 449 5.62 3.25 -24.89
CA ARG A 449 5.72 4.71 -24.90
C ARG A 449 6.33 5.19 -23.59
N VAL A 450 7.57 5.66 -23.65
CA VAL A 450 8.20 6.39 -22.53
C VAL A 450 7.61 7.80 -22.45
N VAL A 451 7.07 8.16 -21.28
CA VAL A 451 6.41 9.44 -21.03
C VAL A 451 6.91 10.08 -19.74
N HIS A 452 6.89 11.40 -19.67
CA HIS A 452 7.25 12.14 -18.45
C HIS A 452 6.05 12.77 -17.73
N GLY A 453 4.89 12.89 -18.39
CA GLY A 453 3.65 13.45 -17.82
C GLY A 453 3.71 14.94 -17.45
N ASN A 454 4.82 15.64 -17.73
CA ASN A 454 4.97 17.06 -17.41
C ASN A 454 4.03 17.96 -18.22
N THR A 455 3.50 17.49 -19.37
CA THR A 455 2.52 18.27 -20.13
C THR A 455 1.24 18.46 -19.31
N LEU A 456 0.70 17.40 -18.71
CA LEU A 456 -0.44 17.53 -17.78
C LEU A 456 -0.06 18.34 -16.54
N THR A 457 1.17 18.18 -16.02
CA THR A 457 1.63 18.96 -14.86
C THR A 457 1.61 20.47 -15.15
N ALA A 458 2.11 20.89 -16.32
CA ALA A 458 2.05 22.28 -16.75
C ALA A 458 0.59 22.74 -16.97
N ALA A 459 -0.26 21.90 -17.55
CA ALA A 459 -1.65 22.23 -17.80
C ALA A 459 -2.46 22.44 -16.51
N VAL A 460 -2.22 21.64 -15.46
CA VAL A 460 -2.84 21.83 -14.12
C VAL A 460 -2.49 23.22 -13.58
N ILE A 461 -1.20 23.56 -13.54
CA ILE A 461 -0.72 24.87 -13.05
C ILE A 461 -1.35 26.02 -13.84
N LEU A 462 -1.44 25.88 -15.17
CA LEU A 462 -1.98 26.92 -16.04
C LEU A 462 -3.48 27.16 -15.84
N ASN A 463 -4.23 26.11 -15.50
CA ASN A 463 -5.67 26.18 -15.23
C ASN A 463 -6.00 26.72 -13.82
N GLU A 464 -5.06 26.64 -12.87
CA GLU A 464 -5.18 27.33 -11.58
C GLU A 464 -5.03 28.86 -11.71
N ILE A 465 -4.39 29.35 -12.78
CA ILE A 465 -4.15 30.79 -12.98
C ILE A 465 -5.42 31.46 -13.53
N PRO A 466 -6.00 32.45 -12.81
CA PRO A 466 -7.21 33.13 -13.24
C PRO A 466 -7.08 33.77 -14.64
N GLN A 467 -8.19 33.83 -15.37
CA GLN A 467 -8.21 34.30 -16.77
C GLN A 467 -8.00 35.82 -16.91
N ASP A 468 -8.21 36.59 -15.85
CA ASP A 468 -8.05 38.03 -15.81
C ASP A 468 -6.61 38.48 -15.52
N VAL A 469 -5.72 37.57 -15.11
CA VAL A 469 -4.31 37.86 -14.84
C VAL A 469 -3.62 38.45 -16.07
N LYS A 470 -3.01 39.63 -15.90
CA LYS A 470 -2.28 40.33 -16.97
C LYS A 470 -0.77 40.19 -16.90
N GLU A 471 -0.24 39.87 -15.72
CA GLU A 471 1.19 39.76 -15.48
C GLU A 471 1.50 38.66 -14.45
N VAL A 472 2.53 37.87 -14.75
CA VAL A 472 3.01 36.77 -13.90
C VAL A 472 4.51 36.90 -13.68
N PHE A 473 4.97 36.59 -12.47
CA PHE A 473 6.39 36.38 -12.18
C PHE A 473 6.72 34.90 -12.12
N LEU A 474 7.69 34.45 -12.91
CA LEU A 474 8.03 33.04 -13.05
C LEU A 474 9.48 32.78 -12.64
N THR A 475 9.67 31.98 -11.58
CA THR A 475 10.98 31.41 -11.23
C THR A 475 11.18 30.09 -11.96
N GLY A 476 12.43 29.70 -12.22
CA GLY A 476 12.71 28.51 -13.01
C GLY A 476 12.21 28.61 -14.46
N ALA A 477 12.08 29.84 -14.98
CA ALA A 477 11.49 30.15 -16.28
C ALA A 477 12.16 29.48 -17.49
N THR A 478 13.43 29.07 -17.33
CA THR A 478 14.19 28.38 -18.39
C THR A 478 14.18 26.85 -18.27
N SER A 479 13.53 26.31 -17.24
CA SER A 479 13.29 24.86 -17.11
C SER A 479 12.28 24.38 -18.15
N LYS A 480 12.14 23.07 -18.31
CA LYS A 480 11.12 22.46 -19.18
C LYS A 480 9.71 22.97 -18.93
N LEU A 481 9.24 22.88 -17.69
CA LEU A 481 7.91 23.36 -17.29
C LEU A 481 7.85 24.88 -17.39
N GLY A 482 8.86 25.59 -16.87
CA GLY A 482 8.90 27.06 -16.91
C GLY A 482 8.81 27.62 -18.33
N ARG A 483 9.56 27.05 -19.28
CA ARG A 483 9.51 27.41 -20.70
C ARG A 483 8.09 27.24 -21.24
N ALA A 484 7.47 26.08 -21.03
CA ALA A 484 6.14 25.79 -21.56
C ALA A 484 5.07 26.71 -20.97
N ILE A 485 5.11 26.94 -19.66
CA ILE A 485 4.22 27.87 -18.95
C ILE A 485 4.39 29.30 -19.49
N ALA A 486 5.63 29.77 -19.65
CA ALA A 486 5.90 31.11 -20.17
C ALA A 486 5.35 31.30 -21.59
N LEU A 487 5.61 30.35 -22.49
CA LEU A 487 5.13 30.39 -23.87
C LEU A 487 3.59 30.34 -23.94
N TYR A 488 2.95 29.49 -23.13
CA TYR A 488 1.50 29.39 -23.10
C TYR A 488 0.84 30.66 -22.54
N LEU A 489 1.36 31.22 -21.46
CA LEU A 489 0.87 32.48 -20.89
C LEU A 489 1.04 33.65 -21.87
N ALA A 490 2.16 33.71 -22.61
CA ALA A 490 2.34 34.71 -23.66
C ALA A 490 1.29 34.56 -24.79
N ARG A 491 0.89 33.32 -25.16
CA ARG A 491 -0.23 33.08 -26.09
C ARG A 491 -1.57 33.57 -25.53
N ARG A 492 -1.79 33.45 -24.21
CA ARG A 492 -2.93 34.04 -23.48
C ARG A 492 -2.84 35.57 -23.32
N LYS A 493 -1.88 36.24 -23.97
CA LYS A 493 -1.63 37.69 -23.88
C LYS A 493 -1.30 38.16 -22.45
N VAL A 494 -0.66 37.29 -21.66
CA VAL A 494 -0.17 37.59 -20.30
C VAL A 494 1.31 37.94 -20.38
N ARG A 495 1.72 39.03 -19.72
CA ARG A 495 3.13 39.42 -19.59
C ARG A 495 3.84 38.52 -18.58
N VAL A 496 4.95 37.90 -18.96
CA VAL A 496 5.70 36.96 -18.11
C VAL A 496 7.07 37.53 -17.76
N LEU A 497 7.27 37.86 -16.48
CA LEU A 497 8.55 38.26 -15.91
C LEU A 497 9.37 36.99 -15.62
N MET A 498 10.27 36.64 -16.52
CA MET A 498 11.08 35.43 -16.48
C MET A 498 12.36 35.64 -15.66
N LEU A 499 12.43 35.05 -14.46
CA LEU A 499 13.62 35.14 -13.61
C LEU A 499 14.73 34.22 -14.12
N THR A 500 15.77 34.79 -14.74
CA THR A 500 16.95 34.05 -15.22
C THR A 500 18.18 34.95 -15.38
N GLN A 501 19.33 34.44 -14.95
CA GLN A 501 20.64 35.08 -15.21
C GLN A 501 21.14 34.83 -16.63
N SER A 502 20.71 33.73 -17.27
CA SER A 502 21.16 33.38 -18.62
C SER A 502 20.33 34.12 -19.67
N ILE A 503 20.97 35.13 -20.29
CA ILE A 503 20.43 35.90 -21.42
C ILE A 503 20.22 34.98 -22.62
N GLU A 504 21.16 34.06 -22.88
CA GLU A 504 21.10 33.12 -24.00
C GLU A 504 19.87 32.21 -23.92
N ARG A 505 19.63 31.58 -22.75
CA ARG A 505 18.44 30.74 -22.54
C ARG A 505 17.14 31.54 -22.65
N PHE A 506 17.13 32.77 -22.13
CA PHE A 506 15.98 33.66 -22.28
C PHE A 506 15.70 33.97 -23.75
N LYS A 507 16.71 34.44 -24.50
CA LYS A 507 16.58 34.77 -25.94
C LYS A 507 16.18 33.55 -26.77
N SER A 508 16.68 32.36 -26.41
CA SER A 508 16.26 31.11 -27.05
C SER A 508 14.75 30.91 -26.91
N ILE A 509 14.21 31.01 -25.69
CA ILE A 509 12.78 30.81 -25.43
C ILE A 509 11.95 31.93 -26.05
N GLN A 510 12.43 33.18 -26.00
CA GLN A 510 11.75 34.32 -26.60
C GLN A 510 11.54 34.14 -28.11
N LYS A 511 12.54 33.60 -28.82
CA LYS A 511 12.45 33.31 -30.25
C LYS A 511 11.44 32.22 -30.60
N GLU A 512 11.08 31.36 -29.65
CA GLU A 512 10.06 30.31 -29.85
C GLU A 512 8.63 30.88 -29.78
N ALA A 513 8.44 32.05 -29.18
CA ALA A 513 7.16 32.75 -29.20
C ALA A 513 6.91 33.38 -30.58
N SER A 514 5.64 33.45 -30.98
CA SER A 514 5.24 34.17 -32.18
C SER A 514 5.68 35.64 -32.11
N PRO A 515 6.01 36.29 -33.24
CA PRO A 515 6.55 37.66 -33.25
C PRO A 515 5.73 38.65 -32.40
N GLU A 516 4.40 38.53 -32.42
CA GLU A 516 3.46 39.36 -31.65
C GLU A 516 3.51 39.15 -30.13
N ASN A 517 4.00 38.00 -29.67
CA ASN A 517 4.03 37.62 -28.27
C ASN A 517 5.45 37.74 -27.65
N GLN A 518 6.49 38.01 -28.46
CA GLN A 518 7.87 38.08 -27.97
C GLN A 518 8.09 39.20 -26.94
N ASN A 519 7.36 40.31 -27.08
CA ASN A 519 7.39 41.45 -26.15
C ASN A 519 6.71 41.15 -24.80
N LEU A 520 5.87 40.12 -24.72
CA LEU A 520 5.24 39.68 -23.46
C LEU A 520 6.21 38.91 -22.57
N LEU A 521 7.27 38.34 -23.14
CA LEU A 521 8.32 37.65 -22.39
C LEU A 521 9.41 38.65 -22.01
N VAL A 522 9.58 38.88 -20.70
CA VAL A 522 10.51 39.89 -20.17
C VAL A 522 11.53 39.24 -19.26
N GLN A 523 12.81 39.39 -19.57
CA GLN A 523 13.86 38.92 -18.68
C GLN A 523 13.95 39.79 -17.44
N VAL A 524 13.97 39.16 -16.28
CA VAL A 524 14.32 39.80 -15.00
C VAL A 524 15.42 39.00 -14.32
N THR A 525 16.35 39.69 -13.66
CA THR A 525 17.52 39.06 -13.02
C THR A 525 17.40 39.05 -11.50
N LYS A 526 16.43 39.76 -10.93
CA LYS A 526 16.20 39.83 -9.48
C LYS A 526 14.72 39.80 -9.14
N THR A 527 14.40 39.26 -7.97
CA THR A 527 13.02 39.08 -7.46
C THR A 527 12.31 40.41 -7.17
N GLN A 528 13.05 41.50 -6.92
CA GLN A 528 12.53 42.86 -6.76
C GLN A 528 11.67 43.32 -7.94
N ALA A 529 11.92 42.81 -9.14
CA ALA A 529 11.16 43.17 -10.33
C ALA A 529 9.66 42.79 -10.22
N ALA A 530 9.32 41.86 -9.33
CA ALA A 530 7.98 41.35 -9.12
C ALA A 530 7.20 42.06 -8.00
N LYS A 531 7.70 43.18 -7.47
CA LYS A 531 7.08 43.91 -6.34
C LYS A 531 5.62 44.36 -6.54
N HIS A 532 5.17 44.39 -7.80
CA HIS A 532 3.79 44.77 -8.16
C HIS A 532 3.00 43.62 -8.78
N CYS A 533 3.58 42.42 -8.88
CA CYS A 533 2.93 41.25 -9.46
C CYS A 533 2.35 40.36 -8.35
N LYS A 534 1.05 40.09 -8.40
CA LYS A 534 0.32 39.27 -7.40
C LYS A 534 0.26 37.78 -7.76
N THR A 535 0.70 37.38 -8.95
CA THR A 535 0.64 36.00 -9.42
C THR A 535 2.07 35.49 -9.60
N TRP A 536 2.52 34.64 -8.69
CA TRP A 536 3.87 34.09 -8.70
C TRP A 536 3.82 32.61 -9.04
N ILE A 537 4.65 32.18 -9.99
CA ILE A 537 4.84 30.77 -10.32
C ILE A 537 6.25 30.36 -9.90
N LEU A 538 6.34 29.42 -8.97
CA LEU A 538 7.57 28.97 -8.35
C LEU A 538 8.07 27.66 -8.98
N GLY A 539 8.97 27.79 -9.94
CA GLY A 539 9.70 26.68 -10.56
C GLY A 539 11.09 26.41 -9.98
N LYS A 540 11.53 27.22 -9.03
CA LYS A 540 12.77 27.06 -8.25
C LYS A 540 12.52 27.34 -6.79
N TRP A 541 13.33 26.72 -5.94
CA TRP A 541 13.26 26.93 -4.50
C TRP A 541 13.56 28.39 -4.19
N THR A 542 12.70 29.02 -3.39
CA THR A 542 12.70 30.47 -3.14
C THR A 542 12.76 30.70 -1.63
N THR A 543 13.72 31.53 -1.21
CA THR A 543 13.98 31.84 0.21
C THR A 543 12.88 32.73 0.81
N PRO A 544 12.71 32.73 2.15
CA PRO A 544 11.82 33.67 2.82
C PRO A 544 12.11 35.14 2.51
N SER A 545 13.37 35.53 2.30
CA SER A 545 13.74 36.91 1.93
C SER A 545 13.30 37.28 0.51
N GLU A 546 13.37 36.34 -0.43
CA GLU A 546 12.85 36.53 -1.79
C GLU A 546 11.33 36.62 -1.82
N GLN A 547 10.63 35.81 -1.02
CA GLN A 547 9.17 35.87 -0.89
C GLN A 547 8.68 37.21 -0.33
N ARG A 548 9.51 37.99 0.39
CA ARG A 548 9.13 39.33 0.89
C ARG A 548 8.91 40.36 -0.22
N TRP A 549 9.44 40.12 -1.41
CA TRP A 549 9.20 41.02 -2.55
C TRP A 549 7.81 40.85 -3.13
N ALA A 550 7.10 39.77 -2.83
CA ALA A 550 5.71 39.61 -3.26
C ALA A 550 4.79 40.62 -2.55
N PRO A 551 3.91 41.34 -3.27
CA PRO A 551 2.94 42.24 -2.65
C PRO A 551 1.94 41.46 -1.77
N PRO A 552 1.33 42.09 -0.75
CA PRO A 552 0.27 41.46 0.04
C PRO A 552 -0.90 40.96 -0.83
N GLY A 553 -1.45 39.80 -0.47
CA GLY A 553 -2.49 39.12 -1.25
C GLY A 553 -1.95 38.37 -2.47
N THR A 554 -0.63 38.13 -2.57
CA THR A 554 -0.05 37.30 -3.64
C THR A 554 -0.48 35.84 -3.48
N HIS A 555 -0.73 35.19 -4.61
CA HIS A 555 -0.86 33.74 -4.68
C HIS A 555 0.39 33.13 -5.34
N PHE A 556 0.99 32.14 -4.67
CA PHE A 556 2.15 31.40 -5.13
C PHE A 556 1.74 30.03 -5.69
N HIS A 557 1.74 29.89 -7.01
CA HIS A 557 1.58 28.61 -7.69
C HIS A 557 2.91 27.84 -7.67
N GLN A 558 2.95 26.64 -7.08
CA GLN A 558 4.19 25.91 -6.83
C GLN A 558 4.29 24.64 -7.69
N PHE A 559 5.40 24.47 -8.39
CA PHE A 559 5.76 23.18 -9.00
C PHE A 559 7.18 22.72 -8.68
N VAL A 560 7.90 23.49 -7.87
CA VAL A 560 9.17 23.08 -7.29
C VAL A 560 8.97 21.94 -6.30
N VAL A 561 9.82 20.92 -6.39
CA VAL A 561 9.84 19.79 -5.45
C VAL A 561 11.21 19.74 -4.78
N PRO A 562 11.29 19.78 -3.43
CA PRO A 562 10.17 19.94 -2.48
C PRO A 562 9.53 21.35 -2.56
N PRO A 563 8.28 21.51 -2.08
CA PRO A 563 7.59 22.80 -2.04
C PRO A 563 8.35 23.81 -1.17
N VAL A 564 8.14 25.12 -1.39
CA VAL A 564 8.80 26.15 -0.57
C VAL A 564 8.13 26.26 0.79
N PHE A 565 8.85 26.81 1.76
CA PHE A 565 8.25 27.15 3.05
C PHE A 565 7.25 28.29 2.88
N GLU A 566 6.02 28.08 3.36
CA GLU A 566 4.93 29.06 3.35
C GLU A 566 5.15 30.14 4.41
N PHE A 567 6.07 31.07 4.15
CA PHE A 567 6.53 32.04 5.14
C PHE A 567 5.57 33.24 5.29
N ARG A 568 4.95 33.68 4.20
CA ARG A 568 4.07 34.86 4.16
C ARG A 568 2.63 34.53 4.54
N ARG A 569 2.17 35.04 5.69
CA ARG A 569 0.78 34.86 6.19
C ARG A 569 -0.27 35.70 5.45
N ASP A 570 0.17 36.78 4.80
CA ASP A 570 -0.65 37.66 3.98
C ASP A 570 -0.70 37.23 2.51
N CYS A 571 -0.20 36.03 2.19
CA CYS A 571 -0.19 35.42 0.87
C CYS A 571 -0.74 33.99 0.97
N THR A 572 -1.02 33.38 -0.17
CA THR A 572 -1.51 32.00 -0.27
C THR A 572 -0.61 31.18 -1.18
N TYR A 573 -0.61 29.85 -0.99
CA TYR A 573 0.26 28.92 -1.72
C TYR A 573 -0.59 27.79 -2.28
N SER A 574 -0.35 27.41 -3.54
CA SER A 574 -0.96 26.23 -4.13
C SER A 574 -0.27 24.97 -3.61
N ASN A 575 -0.99 23.85 -3.60
CA ASN A 575 -0.36 22.53 -3.47
C ASN A 575 0.46 22.21 -4.74
N LEU A 576 1.26 21.14 -4.67
CA LEU A 576 1.90 20.59 -5.86
C LEU A 576 0.84 20.07 -6.83
N ALA A 577 1.04 20.33 -8.13
CA ALA A 577 0.14 19.91 -9.19
C ALA A 577 -0.20 18.40 -9.10
N ALA A 578 -1.46 18.11 -8.81
CA ALA A 578 -1.99 16.78 -8.58
C ALA A 578 -3.36 16.63 -9.22
N MET A 579 -3.78 15.38 -9.42
CA MET A 579 -5.10 15.05 -9.94
C MET A 579 -5.70 13.93 -9.10
N LYS A 580 -6.98 14.08 -8.77
CA LYS A 580 -7.80 12.98 -8.26
C LYS A 580 -8.07 12.01 -9.39
N LEU A 581 -7.83 10.72 -9.12
CA LEU A 581 -8.14 9.62 -10.02
C LEU A 581 -9.66 9.49 -10.21
N PRO A 582 -10.12 8.91 -11.32
CA PRO A 582 -11.53 8.60 -11.52
C PRO A 582 -12.10 7.73 -10.39
N ASP A 583 -13.38 7.94 -10.07
CA ASP A 583 -14.06 7.25 -8.96
C ASP A 583 -14.22 5.73 -9.22
N ASP A 584 -14.04 5.27 -10.47
CA ASP A 584 -14.07 3.87 -10.91
C ASP A 584 -12.70 3.14 -10.84
N VAL A 585 -11.72 3.70 -10.13
CA VAL A 585 -10.44 3.01 -9.84
C VAL A 585 -10.64 1.90 -8.81
N GLU A 586 -10.13 0.70 -9.11
CA GLU A 586 -10.28 -0.48 -8.27
C GLU A 586 -8.96 -0.95 -7.67
N GLY A 587 -9.00 -1.44 -6.43
CA GLY A 587 -7.84 -2.02 -5.76
C GLY A 587 -6.73 -1.03 -5.39
N LEU A 588 -7.06 0.25 -5.27
CA LEU A 588 -6.15 1.30 -4.80
C LEU A 588 -6.21 1.39 -3.26
N GLY A 589 -5.16 0.93 -2.59
CA GLY A 589 -5.05 0.92 -1.12
C GLY A 589 -3.87 1.72 -0.55
N ALA A 590 -3.15 2.48 -1.38
CA ALA A 590 -1.99 3.25 -0.96
C ALA A 590 -2.04 4.68 -1.50
N CYS A 591 -1.69 5.64 -0.65
CA CYS A 591 -1.49 7.04 -1.02
C CYS A 591 -0.15 7.23 -1.72
N GLU A 592 -0.12 8.13 -2.69
CA GLU A 592 1.13 8.52 -3.35
C GLU A 592 1.87 9.57 -2.51
N TYR A 593 2.83 9.12 -1.70
CA TYR A 593 3.61 10.01 -0.83
C TYR A 593 2.70 10.85 0.08
N THR A 594 2.73 12.18 -0.02
CA THR A 594 1.92 13.11 0.78
C THR A 594 0.53 13.37 0.20
N MET A 595 0.16 12.74 -0.92
CA MET A 595 -1.13 12.95 -1.57
C MET A 595 -2.28 12.30 -0.77
N GLU A 596 -3.45 12.91 -0.85
CA GLU A 596 -4.69 12.35 -0.30
C GLU A 596 -5.10 11.04 -0.98
N ARG A 597 -6.01 10.30 -0.36
CA ARG A 597 -6.53 9.04 -0.90
C ARG A 597 -7.17 9.26 -2.26
N GLY A 598 -6.73 8.50 -3.26
CA GLY A 598 -7.22 8.63 -4.63
C GLY A 598 -6.61 9.80 -5.41
N VAL A 599 -5.65 10.54 -4.84
CA VAL A 599 -4.92 11.61 -5.51
C VAL A 599 -3.51 11.14 -5.88
N VAL A 600 -3.08 11.47 -7.09
CA VAL A 600 -1.72 11.21 -7.59
C VAL A 600 -1.12 12.50 -8.15
N HIS A 601 0.22 12.58 -8.22
CA HIS A 601 0.85 13.73 -8.85
C HIS A 601 0.40 13.85 -10.32
N ALA A 602 0.29 15.07 -10.83
CA ALA A 602 -0.21 15.33 -12.19
C ALA A 602 0.63 14.61 -13.27
N CYS A 603 1.92 14.37 -13.02
CA CYS A 603 2.75 13.61 -13.95
C CYS A 603 2.46 12.09 -13.97
N HIS A 604 1.96 11.53 -12.88
CA HIS A 604 1.45 10.16 -12.88
C HIS A 604 0.14 10.12 -13.66
N ALA A 605 -0.82 10.99 -13.33
CA ALA A 605 -2.09 11.12 -14.04
C ALA A 605 -1.88 11.33 -15.56
N GLY A 606 -0.91 12.16 -15.96
CA GLY A 606 -0.60 12.43 -17.37
C GLY A 606 -0.16 11.17 -18.11
N GLY A 607 0.60 10.29 -17.45
CA GLY A 607 0.96 8.99 -18.02
C GLY A 607 -0.25 8.05 -18.18
N ILE A 608 -1.20 8.08 -17.25
CA ILE A 608 -2.44 7.29 -17.36
C ILE A 608 -3.32 7.85 -18.47
N VAL A 609 -3.46 9.17 -18.59
CA VAL A 609 -4.19 9.82 -19.68
C VAL A 609 -3.59 9.45 -21.04
N HIS A 610 -2.26 9.45 -21.15
CA HIS A 610 -1.55 9.01 -22.36
C HIS A 610 -1.92 7.57 -22.75
N LEU A 611 -2.03 6.67 -21.77
CA LEU A 611 -2.51 5.30 -21.99
C LEU A 611 -3.97 5.27 -22.46
N LEU A 612 -4.86 6.00 -21.79
CA LEU A 612 -6.29 5.96 -22.05
C LEU A 612 -6.66 6.54 -23.43
N GLU A 613 -5.96 7.58 -23.85
CA GLU A 613 -6.11 8.20 -25.17
C GLU A 613 -5.41 7.39 -26.28
N GLY A 614 -4.58 6.40 -25.94
CA GLY A 614 -3.88 5.57 -26.90
C GLY A 614 -2.84 6.34 -27.72
N TRP A 615 -2.27 7.41 -27.17
CA TRP A 615 -1.27 8.20 -27.88
C TRP A 615 -0.01 7.38 -28.18
N THR A 616 0.52 7.56 -29.38
CA THR A 616 1.60 6.71 -29.94
C THR A 616 2.99 7.35 -29.89
N HIS A 617 3.08 8.61 -29.48
CA HIS A 617 4.33 9.35 -29.39
C HIS A 617 5.00 9.14 -28.03
N HIS A 618 6.32 9.30 -27.99
CA HIS A 618 7.01 9.47 -26.71
C HIS A 618 6.78 10.88 -26.18
N GLU A 619 6.52 11.02 -24.88
CA GLU A 619 6.45 12.32 -24.21
C GLU A 619 7.74 12.53 -23.40
N VAL A 620 8.83 12.87 -24.09
CA VAL A 620 10.18 13.05 -23.52
C VAL A 620 10.81 14.35 -24.01
N GLY A 621 11.85 14.83 -23.34
CA GLY A 621 12.49 16.09 -23.75
C GLY A 621 11.60 17.30 -23.48
N ALA A 622 11.57 18.30 -24.37
CA ALA A 622 10.81 19.53 -24.15
C ALA A 622 9.29 19.31 -24.21
N ILE A 623 8.52 20.09 -23.44
CA ILE A 623 7.05 20.06 -23.50
C ILE A 623 6.57 20.78 -24.76
N ASP A 624 5.69 20.11 -25.49
CA ASP A 624 4.92 20.66 -26.60
C ASP A 624 3.76 21.52 -26.06
N VAL A 625 3.81 22.81 -26.36
CA VAL A 625 2.86 23.80 -25.84
C VAL A 625 1.48 23.61 -26.48
N ASP A 626 1.41 23.07 -27.70
CA ASP A 626 0.14 22.87 -28.43
C ASP A 626 -0.69 21.71 -27.84
N ARG A 627 -0.06 20.85 -27.04
CA ARG A 627 -0.72 19.71 -26.37
C ARG A 627 -1.27 20.03 -24.99
N LEU A 628 -1.00 21.21 -24.43
CA LEU A 628 -1.40 21.54 -23.05
C LEU A 628 -2.92 21.46 -22.86
N ASP A 629 -3.68 22.10 -23.74
CA ASP A 629 -5.15 22.07 -23.69
C ASP A 629 -5.69 20.68 -24.03
N VAL A 630 -5.09 20.01 -25.03
CA VAL A 630 -5.48 18.65 -25.43
C VAL A 630 -5.39 17.67 -24.28
N VAL A 631 -4.28 17.72 -23.53
CA VAL A 631 -4.02 16.82 -22.41
C VAL A 631 -4.90 17.15 -21.21
N TRP A 632 -5.16 18.43 -20.96
CA TRP A 632 -6.09 18.87 -19.93
C TRP A 632 -7.51 18.37 -20.18
N GLU A 633 -8.05 18.64 -21.36
CA GLU A 633 -9.39 18.21 -21.75
C GLU A 633 -9.51 16.68 -21.73
N ALA A 634 -8.49 15.95 -22.17
CA ALA A 634 -8.44 14.49 -22.09
C ALA A 634 -8.50 13.98 -20.64
N ALA A 635 -7.78 14.63 -19.71
CA ALA A 635 -7.81 14.28 -18.30
C ALA A 635 -9.22 14.44 -17.71
N LEU A 636 -9.88 15.58 -17.97
CA LEU A 636 -11.23 15.84 -17.51
C LEU A 636 -12.25 14.87 -18.11
N ARG A 637 -12.18 14.60 -19.43
CA ARG A 637 -13.04 13.62 -20.11
C ARG A 637 -12.92 12.22 -19.53
N HIS A 638 -11.73 11.82 -19.10
CA HIS A 638 -11.52 10.54 -18.46
C HIS A 638 -11.91 10.49 -16.97
N GLY A 639 -12.39 11.60 -16.41
CA GLY A 639 -12.89 11.70 -15.05
C GLY A 639 -11.85 12.07 -14.00
N PHE A 640 -10.65 12.47 -14.42
CA PHE A 640 -9.67 13.05 -13.50
C PHE A 640 -10.12 14.45 -13.09
N LYS A 641 -9.89 14.83 -11.84
CA LYS A 641 -10.29 16.14 -11.30
C LYS A 641 -9.05 16.85 -10.73
N PRO A 642 -8.84 18.15 -11.00
CA PRO A 642 -7.78 18.91 -10.33
C PRO A 642 -8.05 18.99 -8.83
N VAL A 643 -7.01 19.15 -8.03
CA VAL A 643 -7.04 19.17 -6.55
C VAL A 643 -6.55 20.49 -6.00
#